data_AF-A0AAN8YQB3-F1
#
_entry.id   AF-A0AAN8YQB3-F1
#
_cell.length_a   1.000
_cell.length_b   1.000
_cell.length_c   1.000
_cell.angle_alpha   90.00
_cell.angle_beta   90.00
_cell.angle_gamma   90.00
#
_symmetry.space_group_name_H-M   'P 1'
#
loop_
_entity.id
_entity.type
_entity.pdbx_description
1 polymer ?
#
loop_
_entity_poly.entity_id
_entity_poly.type
_entity_poly.pdbx_seq_one_letter_code
_entity_poly.pdbx_strand_id
1 'polypeptide(L)'
;MPEKAGNFGWGMRSNNPKVQWWFKLLTMGVFLGILIVWGIDGVSVGSFQRDFVLLKVNSSRKFSPGFKDFSFTNISLRPHSVNTQQNLNRDFARKNLAPKVEPQPVNLTENQGNAPDFSLEMVSNKELEWVEDSRPGVFRWISAELEANYSSNLLTKWLAPGGEPCRDSRTVDVNIPALDGRENIELSTGDIHEFVFHALDDSGKPHCLGGDYYETDISGETWKSRPPIKDFGNGTYQFSLQVHPDFAGDYNLTIILLFRHHEGLKFSPARFAFDKVLRVIPIRFSKSSVDLPEISQCKKSDLVRDVWSGRWTRHAKNDSCPISRDGRYRCQDPNFPCQKPWCDGPLGSLESNGWVYSTHCSFKMFSSEEAWNCLKDRWIFWWGDSNHCDTVRNILNFILDVNDIKDVPRRSDLNITNPRNPSQTVRFTNIFNGHHNQTGNYQGLNSLRDAGYRELLKGYFSGHVVPDTIIMNSGLHDGVYWPNVRHFTEGADYAASFWAEVFNGVRQRGLTPPEVIYRTTITTGGYARQLAFNPSKMEAFNGVVLDKFRAYGLVDRVVDDFDMTYPWHYDNRCNDGVHYGRAPAKLKWRDGQIGHQYFVDVMLGHIGVSIGNMSEKSANFGWVMRSNSTKIQWWFKLLTMSVFLGILIVWEIDSVTVSVGSSRKFSPTFKDFSFTNIIEYYNFWLNTYQNLAPKVERQPISLIENQVHVPDFSLEMVTNLSNKEQTSSPRVCRWISAELEANYSLNLLTKWLAPGGDQLCRGSRTVDVKIPALDGRENVELSTGDIHEFVFHALYDSGKPRCSGGDYFETDIAGETWKSRPPIKDLGNGTYQFFLQVHPDFSGDYNLTIILLFRHYEGLRFWPERFAFDKVLRVISIKFFKSAVELPEISQCKKLDLVRDVWSGRWTRHVKNDSCLISNDGRYRCQEPNFPCQKPWCDGPLGSLESNGWVYSTHCSFKMFSSEEAWNCLKDRWIFWWGDSNHCDTVRNILNFILHVNDIKDVPRRSDLNVTNPKNPSQIVRFTSIYNGHPNATGNNQGLNSLTDANYRELLKGYFSGRVVPDTIIMNSGLHDGLHWSNIKQFIEAADYAASFWAEVLNGVRQRGLRPPGVIYRSTIATGGFARILGFNPNKMEAYNGVMLDKFKAYGLVDHGIDDFDMTYPWHYDNRCNDGMHYGRFPVKQKWMDGQIGHQYFVDVMLGHVLLNALCAR
;
A
#
# COMPACT_ATOMS: atom_id res chain seq x y z
N MET A 1 4.00 74.08 -27.10
CA MET A 1 4.44 73.19 -28.22
C MET A 1 5.75 72.52 -27.80
N PRO A 2 6.20 71.43 -28.45
CA PRO A 2 6.99 70.38 -27.80
C PRO A 2 8.43 70.81 -27.48
N GLU A 3 9.12 70.11 -26.57
CA GLU A 3 10.46 69.56 -26.80
C GLU A 3 11.02 68.70 -25.65
N LYS A 4 12.28 68.25 -25.81
CA LYS A 4 12.92 67.07 -25.20
C LYS A 4 13.65 67.34 -23.87
N ALA A 5 14.02 66.21 -23.23
CA ALA A 5 15.21 66.00 -22.38
C ALA A 5 15.22 66.65 -20.98
N GLY A 6 15.93 65.99 -20.05
CA GLY A 6 16.12 66.46 -18.67
C GLY A 6 16.74 65.37 -17.80
N ASN A 7 17.53 65.78 -16.80
CA ASN A 7 18.37 64.92 -15.96
C ASN A 7 18.17 65.29 -14.47
N PHE A 8 18.63 64.46 -13.53
CA PHE A 8 18.77 64.74 -12.07
C PHE A 8 17.53 64.98 -11.17
N GLY A 9 17.50 64.29 -10.01
CA GLY A 9 17.87 64.91 -8.73
C GLY A 9 16.81 65.44 -7.73
N TRP A 10 16.69 64.75 -6.58
CA TRP A 10 16.46 65.29 -5.21
C TRP A 10 15.21 66.13 -4.85
N GLY A 11 14.23 65.46 -4.20
CA GLY A 11 13.95 65.53 -2.73
C GLY A 11 13.68 66.85 -1.98
N MET A 12 12.67 66.82 -1.07
CA MET A 12 12.58 67.46 0.29
C MET A 12 11.15 67.23 0.85
N ARG A 13 10.97 66.52 1.98
CA ARG A 13 10.86 67.01 3.38
C ARG A 13 9.68 67.94 3.71
N SER A 14 8.95 67.59 4.78
CA SER A 14 8.40 68.56 5.73
C SER A 14 8.73 68.14 7.16
N ASN A 15 9.31 69.06 7.95
CA ASN A 15 9.72 68.83 9.33
C ASN A 15 8.58 69.25 10.27
N ASN A 16 8.12 68.36 11.17
CA ASN A 16 7.32 68.78 12.33
C ASN A 16 8.00 68.31 13.65
N PRO A 17 8.57 69.23 14.46
CA PRO A 17 9.27 68.89 15.70
C PRO A 17 8.40 68.13 16.71
N LYS A 18 7.09 68.41 16.79
CA LYS A 18 6.18 67.73 17.72
C LYS A 18 5.97 66.26 17.36
N VAL A 19 5.94 65.93 16.06
CA VAL A 19 5.80 64.54 15.60
C VAL A 19 7.07 63.74 15.88
N GLN A 20 8.26 64.33 15.69
CA GLN A 20 9.51 63.67 16.07
C GLN A 20 9.69 63.53 17.59
N TRP A 21 9.16 64.47 18.39
CA TRP A 21 9.23 64.39 19.85
C TRP A 21 8.33 63.26 20.41
N TRP A 22 7.08 63.16 19.94
CA TRP A 22 6.20 62.06 20.30
C TRP A 22 6.70 60.71 19.79
N PHE A 23 7.25 60.65 18.58
CA PHE A 23 7.89 59.42 18.08
C PHE A 23 9.07 59.02 18.97
N LYS A 24 9.97 59.94 19.33
CA LYS A 24 11.10 59.65 20.25
C LYS A 24 10.65 59.17 21.63
N LEU A 25 9.61 59.74 22.22
CA LEU A 25 9.05 59.26 23.49
C LEU A 25 8.46 57.85 23.36
N LEU A 26 7.74 57.58 22.28
CA LEU A 26 7.13 56.27 22.04
C LEU A 26 8.19 55.20 21.74
N THR A 27 9.24 55.54 20.97
CA THR A 27 10.41 54.66 20.79
C THR A 27 11.16 54.45 22.11
N MET A 28 11.35 55.48 22.94
CA MET A 28 11.94 55.31 24.29
C MET A 28 11.09 54.42 25.19
N GLY A 29 9.76 54.55 25.17
CA GLY A 29 8.86 53.70 25.95
C GLY A 29 8.96 52.22 25.54
N VAL A 30 9.02 51.95 24.24
CA VAL A 30 9.23 50.60 23.70
C VAL A 30 10.61 50.05 24.09
N PHE A 31 11.69 50.84 23.95
CA PHE A 31 13.03 50.40 24.36
C PHE A 31 13.15 50.20 25.88
N LEU A 32 12.52 51.04 26.70
CA LEU A 32 12.49 50.89 28.14
C LEU A 32 11.69 49.63 28.55
N GLY A 33 10.58 49.34 27.87
CA GLY A 33 9.84 48.08 28.04
C GLY A 33 10.68 46.85 27.70
N ILE A 34 11.42 46.88 26.59
CA ILE A 34 12.36 45.80 26.21
C ILE A 34 13.48 45.66 27.25
N LEU A 35 14.06 46.77 27.74
CA LEU A 35 15.11 46.76 28.77
C LEU A 35 14.62 46.27 30.14
N ILE A 36 13.35 46.50 30.50
CA ILE A 36 12.74 45.95 31.72
C ILE A 36 12.50 44.44 31.57
N VAL A 37 12.01 43.99 30.40
CA VAL A 37 11.80 42.56 30.12
C VAL A 37 13.12 41.79 30.03
N TRP A 38 14.19 42.42 29.52
CA TRP A 38 15.55 41.85 29.50
C TRP A 38 16.33 42.11 30.81
N GLY A 39 15.73 42.79 31.78
CA GLY A 39 16.33 43.12 33.07
C GLY A 39 15.95 42.18 34.22
N ILE A 40 15.05 41.23 33.99
CA ILE A 40 14.59 40.27 35.02
C ILE A 40 15.27 38.89 34.88
N ASP A 41 15.84 38.57 33.72
CA ASP A 41 16.80 37.46 33.54
C ASP A 41 17.98 37.97 32.69
N GLY A 42 19.07 38.37 33.35
CA GLY A 42 20.20 39.05 32.71
C GLY A 42 21.57 38.46 33.08
N VAL A 43 22.41 38.31 32.05
CA VAL A 43 23.83 37.88 32.05
C VAL A 43 24.03 36.35 32.22
N SER A 44 24.74 35.65 31.32
CA SER A 44 25.81 36.11 30.41
C SER A 44 25.57 35.77 28.93
N VAL A 45 25.74 36.77 28.05
CA VAL A 45 26.06 36.58 26.62
C VAL A 45 27.22 37.50 26.25
N GLY A 46 28.29 36.89 25.74
CA GLY A 46 29.54 37.53 25.30
C GLY A 46 30.66 36.49 25.44
N SER A 47 31.34 36.07 24.38
CA SER A 47 31.99 36.93 23.39
C SER A 47 32.08 36.35 21.98
N PHE A 48 32.11 37.27 21.00
CA PHE A 48 32.80 37.21 19.71
C PHE A 48 32.39 36.19 18.62
N GLN A 49 31.74 36.74 17.60
CA GLN A 49 32.04 36.39 16.21
C GLN A 49 33.56 36.45 15.91
N ARG A 50 33.99 35.55 15.02
CA ARG A 50 35.27 35.54 14.29
C ARG A 50 36.52 35.29 15.14
N ASP A 51 37.01 34.06 15.06
CA ASP A 51 38.34 33.87 14.49
C ASP A 51 38.45 32.55 13.69
N PHE A 52 39.32 32.55 12.67
CA PHE A 52 39.78 31.41 11.84
C PHE A 52 38.80 30.62 10.95
N VAL A 53 38.58 31.24 9.78
CA VAL A 53 38.84 30.67 8.44
C VAL A 53 40.01 29.66 8.39
N LEU A 54 39.86 28.61 7.55
CA LEU A 54 40.87 27.65 7.04
C LEU A 54 42.02 27.17 7.96
N LEU A 55 42.07 25.85 8.17
CA LEU A 55 43.35 25.11 8.10
C LEU A 55 43.22 23.89 7.19
N LYS A 56 43.49 24.12 5.90
CA LYS A 56 43.74 23.07 4.91
C LYS A 56 45.20 22.64 5.05
N VAL A 57 45.47 21.47 5.63
CA VAL A 57 46.79 20.82 5.54
C VAL A 57 46.65 19.56 4.71
N ASN A 58 47.17 19.63 3.49
CA ASN A 58 47.53 18.44 2.72
C ASN A 58 48.78 17.82 3.34
N SER A 59 48.71 16.56 3.77
CA SER A 59 49.90 15.71 3.85
C SER A 59 49.53 14.25 3.62
N SER A 60 49.77 13.80 2.39
CA SER A 60 49.80 12.38 2.05
C SER A 60 50.97 11.70 2.75
N ARG A 61 50.72 10.71 3.62
CA ARG A 61 51.63 9.57 3.85
C ARG A 61 50.85 8.38 4.42
N LYS A 62 51.22 7.18 3.95
CA LYS A 62 50.61 5.90 4.32
C LYS A 62 50.80 5.64 5.81
N PHE A 63 49.76 5.18 6.50
CA PHE A 63 49.86 4.15 7.53
C PHE A 63 48.54 3.40 7.63
N SER A 64 48.51 2.17 7.10
CA SER A 64 47.80 1.10 7.79
C SER A 64 48.63 0.72 9.00
N PRO A 65 48.00 0.49 10.15
CA PRO A 65 47.94 -0.88 10.62
C PRO A 65 46.47 -1.32 10.73
N GLY A 66 46.18 -2.56 10.34
CA GLY A 66 44.86 -3.13 10.60
C GLY A 66 44.68 -3.38 12.10
N PHE A 67 43.44 -3.25 12.58
CA PHE A 67 43.02 -3.96 13.78
C PHE A 67 41.96 -5.00 13.40
N LYS A 68 42.19 -6.21 13.91
CA LYS A 68 41.40 -7.41 13.66
C LYS A 68 40.09 -7.37 14.46
N ASP A 69 39.25 -8.34 14.11
CA ASP A 69 38.28 -9.02 14.97
C ASP A 69 38.54 -8.79 16.47
N PHE A 70 37.55 -8.23 17.17
CA PHE A 70 37.43 -8.43 18.61
C PHE A 70 35.97 -8.67 19.00
N SER A 71 35.71 -9.96 19.27
CA SER A 71 34.72 -10.44 20.23
C SER A 71 34.74 -9.61 21.51
N PHE A 72 33.58 -9.38 22.13
CA PHE A 72 33.51 -8.81 23.49
C PHE A 72 32.79 -9.71 24.49
N THR A 73 33.60 -10.31 25.36
CA THR A 73 33.22 -10.88 26.66
C THR A 73 32.91 -9.80 27.69
N ASN A 74 31.96 -10.11 28.59
CA ASN A 74 31.67 -9.53 29.92
C ASN A 74 32.46 -8.28 30.41
N ILE A 75 31.74 -7.18 30.67
CA ILE A 75 32.02 -6.25 31.79
C ILE A 75 30.69 -5.84 32.46
N SER A 76 30.67 -5.72 33.79
CA SER A 76 29.45 -5.60 34.61
C SER A 76 29.08 -4.18 35.08
N LEU A 77 27.76 -3.94 35.22
CA LEU A 77 27.08 -3.19 36.30
C LEU A 77 27.81 -2.04 37.03
N ARG A 78 27.22 -0.83 37.00
CA ARG A 78 26.41 -0.31 38.13
C ARG A 78 25.61 0.96 37.77
N PRO A 79 24.46 1.22 38.42
CA PRO A 79 23.57 2.35 38.12
C PRO A 79 23.74 3.54 39.09
N HIS A 80 23.28 4.73 38.68
CA HIS A 80 22.93 5.82 39.60
C HIS A 80 21.45 6.19 39.47
N SER A 81 20.72 6.08 40.59
CA SER A 81 19.33 6.51 40.71
C SER A 81 19.24 8.00 41.05
N VAL A 82 18.20 8.69 40.56
CA VAL A 82 17.69 9.92 41.20
C VAL A 82 16.19 9.76 41.41
N ASN A 83 15.80 9.68 42.68
CA ASN A 83 14.41 9.73 43.13
C ASN A 83 14.00 11.19 43.30
N THR A 84 12.86 11.60 42.73
CA THR A 84 12.11 12.74 43.26
C THR A 84 10.61 12.52 43.08
N GLN A 85 9.97 11.94 44.09
CA GLN A 85 8.52 12.11 44.28
C GLN A 85 8.25 13.54 44.76
N GLN A 86 7.23 14.20 44.22
CA GLN A 86 6.48 15.20 44.99
C GLN A 86 5.01 15.21 44.55
N ASN A 87 4.14 14.85 45.48
CA ASN A 87 2.69 14.81 45.30
C ASN A 87 2.10 16.23 45.32
N LEU A 88 1.10 16.48 44.47
CA LEU A 88 0.15 17.59 44.66
C LEU A 88 -1.27 17.10 44.38
N ASN A 89 -1.87 16.47 45.40
CA ASN A 89 -3.31 16.20 45.43
C ASN A 89 -4.09 17.50 45.65
N ARG A 90 -5.17 17.70 44.89
CA ARG A 90 -6.29 18.56 45.29
C ARG A 90 -7.61 18.05 44.68
N ASP A 91 -8.25 17.14 45.38
CA ASP A 91 -9.66 16.79 45.20
C ASP A 91 -10.57 17.87 45.79
N PHE A 92 -11.68 18.21 45.12
CA PHE A 92 -12.94 18.72 45.71
C PHE A 92 -14.02 18.83 44.59
N ALA A 93 -15.29 18.42 44.72
CA ALA A 93 -15.90 17.39 45.56
C ALA A 93 -17.33 17.01 45.04
N ARG A 94 -17.70 15.75 45.28
CA ARG A 94 -19.04 15.13 45.49
C ARG A 94 -20.35 15.96 45.36
N LYS A 95 -21.37 15.27 44.84
CA LYS A 95 -22.63 14.94 45.56
C LYS A 95 -22.93 13.44 45.34
N ASN A 96 -22.80 12.57 46.37
CA ASN A 96 -23.81 12.15 47.38
C ASN A 96 -24.70 11.00 46.85
N LEU A 97 -24.47 9.73 47.28
CA LEU A 97 -25.00 9.04 48.49
C LEU A 97 -26.49 8.65 48.34
N ALA A 98 -27.00 7.47 48.68
CA ALA A 98 -26.54 6.15 49.20
C ALA A 98 -27.76 5.16 49.09
N PRO A 99 -27.86 3.97 49.73
CA PRO A 99 -26.91 3.18 50.52
C PRO A 99 -26.83 1.66 50.23
N LYS A 100 -25.60 1.14 50.35
CA LYS A 100 -25.18 0.05 51.26
C LYS A 100 -26.25 -0.94 51.80
N VAL A 101 -26.07 -2.23 51.45
CA VAL A 101 -26.25 -3.36 52.40
C VAL A 101 -25.00 -4.24 52.30
N GLU A 102 -24.48 -4.68 53.45
CA GLU A 102 -23.28 -5.51 53.61
C GLU A 102 -23.64 -6.79 54.41
N PRO A 103 -22.75 -7.78 54.56
CA PRO A 103 -23.06 -9.20 54.39
C PRO A 103 -23.31 -9.91 55.74
N GLN A 104 -23.54 -11.23 55.70
CA GLN A 104 -23.26 -12.19 56.81
C GLN A 104 -23.05 -13.61 56.22
N PRO A 105 -22.37 -14.54 56.94
CA PRO A 105 -21.20 -15.20 56.35
C PRO A 105 -21.26 -16.74 56.29
N VAL A 106 -20.28 -17.34 55.61
CA VAL A 106 -19.77 -18.68 55.95
C VAL A 106 -18.24 -18.65 56.01
N ASN A 107 -17.70 -18.74 57.23
CA ASN A 107 -16.28 -19.04 57.45
C ASN A 107 -16.07 -20.56 57.37
N LEU A 108 -15.15 -21.01 56.53
CA LEU A 108 -14.36 -22.21 56.78
C LEU A 108 -12.89 -21.91 56.45
N THR A 109 -12.21 -21.38 57.46
CA THR A 109 -10.74 -21.38 57.54
C THR A 109 -10.21 -22.79 57.83
N GLU A 110 -8.93 -22.99 57.52
CA GLU A 110 -8.08 -24.11 57.93
C GLU A 110 -8.34 -25.47 57.26
N ASN A 111 -7.53 -25.76 56.23
CA ASN A 111 -6.36 -26.59 56.53
C ASN A 111 -5.13 -26.24 55.69
N GLN A 112 -3.97 -26.34 56.33
CA GLN A 112 -2.65 -26.16 55.72
C GLN A 112 -2.30 -27.37 54.86
N GLY A 113 -1.56 -27.17 53.77
CA GLY A 113 -1.12 -28.30 52.92
C GLY A 113 -0.27 -27.86 51.74
N ASN A 114 1.04 -27.74 51.98
CA ASN A 114 2.18 -27.76 51.06
C ASN A 114 1.93 -27.56 49.55
N ALA A 115 2.58 -26.53 48.98
CA ALA A 115 2.73 -26.39 47.54
C ALA A 115 3.48 -27.61 46.93
N PRO A 116 3.04 -28.14 45.77
CA PRO A 116 3.85 -29.06 44.99
C PRO A 116 4.88 -28.27 44.17
N ASP A 117 6.14 -28.51 44.50
CA ASP A 117 7.31 -28.20 43.68
C ASP A 117 7.21 -28.95 42.34
N PHE A 118 7.10 -28.23 41.22
CA PHE A 118 7.19 -28.83 39.88
C PHE A 118 8.65 -28.81 39.40
N SER A 119 9.40 -29.76 39.95
CA SER A 119 10.74 -30.10 39.48
C SER A 119 10.70 -30.82 38.13
N LEU A 120 11.83 -30.76 37.42
CA LEU A 120 11.97 -31.19 36.03
C LEU A 120 12.12 -32.72 35.92
N GLU A 121 11.02 -33.48 36.08
CA GLU A 121 11.04 -34.92 35.76
C GLU A 121 10.89 -35.18 34.26
N MET A 122 11.80 -36.00 33.73
CA MET A 122 11.78 -36.47 32.35
C MET A 122 10.49 -37.26 32.10
N VAL A 123 9.61 -36.76 31.23
CA VAL A 123 8.51 -37.56 30.68
C VAL A 123 9.09 -38.55 29.67
N SER A 124 9.59 -39.66 30.22
CA SER A 124 9.73 -40.93 29.53
C SER A 124 8.36 -41.37 28.99
N ASN A 125 8.33 -41.70 27.70
CA ASN A 125 7.33 -42.50 27.00
C ASN A 125 6.07 -42.89 27.79
N LYS A 126 4.96 -42.22 27.50
CA LYS A 126 3.63 -42.84 27.58
C LYS A 126 2.81 -42.41 26.37
N GLU A 127 2.19 -43.39 25.73
CA GLU A 127 1.68 -43.29 24.36
C GLU A 127 0.62 -42.19 24.20
N LEU A 128 0.91 -41.20 23.35
CA LEU A 128 -0.15 -40.61 22.53
C LEU A 128 -0.55 -41.66 21.48
N GLU A 129 -1.85 -41.77 21.18
CA GLU A 129 -2.33 -42.62 20.12
C GLU A 129 -1.70 -42.21 18.78
N TRP A 130 -0.83 -43.07 18.27
CA TRP A 130 -0.33 -42.95 16.91
C TRP A 130 -1.47 -43.24 15.95
N VAL A 131 -1.89 -42.23 15.19
CA VAL A 131 -2.38 -42.52 13.83
C VAL A 131 -1.15 -42.91 13.03
N GLU A 132 -0.89 -44.21 12.98
CA GLU A 132 0.12 -44.80 12.09
C GLU A 132 -0.22 -44.49 10.62
N ASP A 133 0.40 -43.48 10.03
CA ASP A 133 0.80 -43.59 8.61
C ASP A 133 2.10 -44.39 8.59
N SER A 134 1.95 -45.71 8.66
CA SER A 134 3.02 -46.70 8.83
C SER A 134 3.87 -46.83 7.55
N ARG A 135 4.70 -45.82 7.30
CA ARG A 135 5.77 -45.87 6.29
C ARG A 135 7.11 -45.42 6.90
N PRO A 136 8.02 -46.36 7.25
CA PRO A 136 9.37 -45.99 7.63
C PRO A 136 10.09 -45.34 6.43
N GLY A 137 10.76 -44.21 6.65
CA GLY A 137 11.60 -43.56 5.64
C GLY A 137 10.90 -42.52 4.74
N VAL A 138 9.71 -42.01 5.08
CA VAL A 138 9.20 -40.80 4.43
C VAL A 138 9.87 -39.57 5.06
N PHE A 139 11.16 -39.38 4.74
CA PHE A 139 11.88 -38.15 5.06
C PHE A 139 11.17 -36.97 4.39
N ARG A 140 11.03 -35.85 5.10
CA ARG A 140 10.34 -34.66 4.61
C ARG A 140 11.19 -33.44 4.90
N TRP A 141 11.08 -32.46 4.02
CA TRP A 141 11.59 -31.12 4.27
C TRP A 141 10.81 -30.47 5.42
N ILE A 142 11.52 -29.73 6.26
CA ILE A 142 10.93 -28.81 7.23
C ILE A 142 9.92 -27.89 6.51
N SER A 143 8.75 -27.76 7.10
CA SER A 143 7.68 -26.91 6.60
C SER A 143 7.21 -25.98 7.71
N ALA A 144 7.17 -24.69 7.40
CA ALA A 144 6.40 -23.74 8.18
C ALA A 144 4.93 -23.85 7.78
N GLU A 145 4.05 -23.66 8.74
CA GLU A 145 2.63 -23.45 8.50
C GLU A 145 2.19 -22.17 9.19
N LEU A 146 1.27 -21.48 8.56
CA LEU A 146 0.59 -20.38 9.20
C LEU A 146 -0.45 -20.93 10.18
N GLU A 147 -0.50 -20.38 11.38
CA GLU A 147 -1.47 -20.79 12.40
C GLU A 147 -2.91 -20.69 11.85
N ALA A 148 -3.76 -21.69 12.11
CA ALA A 148 -5.15 -21.66 11.63
C ALA A 148 -5.92 -20.57 12.38
N ASN A 149 -6.55 -19.65 11.63
CA ASN A 149 -6.99 -18.39 12.20
C ASN A 149 -5.83 -17.62 12.90
N TYR A 150 -4.61 -17.66 12.34
CA TYR A 150 -3.38 -17.05 12.85
C TYR A 150 -3.63 -15.70 13.47
N SER A 151 -4.37 -14.87 12.74
CA SER A 151 -4.76 -13.60 13.27
C SER A 151 -5.62 -13.80 14.47
N SER A 152 -6.79 -14.48 14.44
CA SER A 152 -7.70 -14.67 15.60
C SER A 152 -7.02 -15.13 16.90
N ASN A 153 -5.79 -15.63 16.83
CA ASN A 153 -5.04 -16.06 17.99
C ASN A 153 -4.15 -14.91 18.51
N LEU A 154 -3.62 -14.03 17.65
CA LEU A 154 -2.73 -12.93 18.00
C LEU A 154 -3.32 -11.80 18.93
N LEU A 155 -4.65 -11.58 19.15
CA LEU A 155 -5.24 -10.59 20.17
C LEU A 155 -5.41 -11.38 21.42
N THR A 156 -5.88 -12.61 21.26
CA THR A 156 -6.09 -13.48 22.38
C THR A 156 -4.74 -13.58 23.12
N LYS A 157 -3.61 -13.51 22.38
CA LYS A 157 -2.24 -13.23 22.83
C LYS A 157 -1.99 -11.74 23.20
N TRP A 158 -2.14 -10.76 22.29
CA TRP A 158 -1.75 -9.34 22.46
C TRP A 158 -2.59 -8.51 23.47
N LEU A 159 -3.88 -8.81 23.66
CA LEU A 159 -4.74 -8.22 24.70
C LEU A 159 -4.56 -8.83 26.07
N ALA A 160 -3.94 -10.01 26.16
CA ALA A 160 -3.89 -10.76 27.39
C ALA A 160 -3.31 -9.84 28.49
N PRO A 161 -4.08 -9.51 29.55
CA PRO A 161 -3.69 -8.48 30.51
C PRO A 161 -2.56 -8.90 31.45
N GLY A 162 -1.86 -10.00 31.14
CA GLY A 162 -0.76 -10.59 31.90
C GLY A 162 -1.14 -11.25 33.22
N GLY A 163 -2.19 -10.75 33.89
CA GLY A 163 -2.46 -11.07 35.29
C GLY A 163 -1.43 -10.44 36.22
N GLU A 164 -1.76 -10.33 37.52
CA GLU A 164 -0.84 -9.76 38.52
C GLU A 164 0.55 -10.43 38.57
N PRO A 165 0.74 -11.75 38.39
CA PRO A 165 2.08 -12.38 38.46
C PRO A 165 3.06 -11.89 37.39
N CYS A 166 2.57 -11.52 36.21
CA CYS A 166 3.38 -11.17 35.05
C CYS A 166 3.37 -9.67 34.75
N ARG A 167 2.53 -8.89 35.45
CA ARG A 167 2.19 -7.48 35.15
C ARG A 167 3.40 -6.55 35.08
N ASP A 168 4.38 -6.75 35.96
CA ASP A 168 5.61 -5.96 36.03
C ASP A 168 6.88 -6.74 35.60
N SER A 169 6.76 -8.05 35.38
CA SER A 169 7.84 -8.92 34.88
C SER A 169 8.12 -8.65 33.41
N ARG A 170 9.38 -8.77 32.96
CA ARG A 170 9.77 -8.55 31.55
C ARG A 170 10.92 -9.46 31.15
N THR A 171 10.83 -10.06 29.97
CA THR A 171 11.88 -10.90 29.41
C THR A 171 13.23 -10.16 29.24
N VAL A 172 14.31 -10.68 29.83
CA VAL A 172 15.68 -10.14 29.69
C VAL A 172 16.63 -11.13 29.01
N ASP A 173 16.27 -12.42 29.02
CA ASP A 173 17.09 -13.53 28.52
C ASP A 173 16.20 -14.72 28.09
N VAL A 174 16.82 -15.83 27.71
CA VAL A 174 16.18 -17.12 27.44
C VAL A 174 16.89 -18.25 28.18
N ASN A 175 16.26 -19.43 28.25
CA ASN A 175 16.86 -20.72 28.58
C ASN A 175 16.53 -21.74 27.49
N ILE A 176 17.54 -22.39 26.93
CA ILE A 176 17.41 -23.41 25.87
C ILE A 176 17.99 -24.74 26.40
N PRO A 177 17.26 -25.58 27.15
CA PRO A 177 17.83 -26.73 27.88
C PRO A 177 18.55 -27.79 27.00
N ALA A 178 18.22 -27.84 25.72
CA ALA A 178 18.84 -28.72 24.75
C ALA A 178 20.18 -28.20 24.18
N LEU A 179 20.51 -26.92 24.36
CA LEU A 179 21.69 -26.26 23.74
C LEU A 179 22.53 -25.47 24.75
N ASP A 180 21.92 -24.81 25.73
CA ASP A 180 22.62 -23.98 26.71
C ASP A 180 23.58 -24.80 27.58
N GLY A 181 24.80 -24.27 27.76
CA GLY A 181 25.86 -24.92 28.54
C GLY A 181 26.49 -26.15 27.89
N ARG A 182 26.12 -26.51 26.64
CA ARG A 182 26.72 -27.61 25.89
C ARG A 182 27.82 -27.12 24.97
N GLU A 183 28.96 -27.81 24.98
CA GLU A 183 30.03 -27.62 24.00
C GLU A 183 29.92 -28.68 22.90
N ASN A 184 30.34 -28.33 21.67
CA ASN A 184 30.36 -29.24 20.51
C ASN A 184 28.99 -29.84 20.16
N ILE A 185 27.98 -28.97 19.98
CA ILE A 185 26.65 -29.40 19.52
C ILE A 185 26.76 -29.91 18.08
N GLU A 186 26.51 -31.21 17.91
CA GLU A 186 26.51 -31.89 16.61
C GLU A 186 25.10 -32.40 16.31
N LEU A 187 24.58 -32.08 15.12
CA LEU A 187 23.27 -32.49 14.61
C LEU A 187 23.46 -33.23 13.28
N SER A 188 22.65 -34.25 13.01
CA SER A 188 22.65 -34.93 11.70
C SER A 188 22.04 -34.04 10.63
N THR A 189 22.61 -34.05 9.42
CA THR A 189 21.91 -33.51 8.24
C THR A 189 20.70 -34.37 7.87
N GLY A 190 19.78 -33.82 7.09
CA GLY A 190 18.57 -34.53 6.65
C GLY A 190 17.45 -34.58 7.69
N ASP A 191 17.78 -34.79 8.96
CA ASP A 191 16.80 -34.82 10.06
C ASP A 191 16.29 -33.42 10.44
N ILE A 192 15.06 -33.36 10.95
CA ILE A 192 14.47 -32.14 11.53
C ILE A 192 14.74 -32.15 13.04
N HIS A 193 15.48 -31.15 13.52
CA HIS A 193 15.85 -31.02 14.93
C HIS A 193 15.02 -29.93 15.59
N GLU A 194 14.17 -30.30 16.53
CA GLU A 194 13.24 -29.37 17.20
C GLU A 194 13.77 -28.92 18.56
N PHE A 195 13.69 -27.61 18.84
CA PHE A 195 14.18 -27.01 20.07
C PHE A 195 13.10 -26.13 20.71
N VAL A 196 12.84 -26.38 22.00
CA VAL A 196 11.96 -25.56 22.84
C VAL A 196 12.80 -24.73 23.80
N PHE A 197 12.48 -23.44 23.94
CA PHE A 197 13.14 -22.52 24.85
C PHE A 197 12.14 -21.68 25.65
N HIS A 198 12.58 -21.16 26.78
CA HIS A 198 11.78 -20.35 27.70
C HIS A 198 12.32 -18.93 27.74
N ALA A 199 11.45 -17.93 27.69
CA ALA A 199 11.79 -16.56 28.10
C ALA A 199 12.12 -16.52 29.60
N LEU A 200 13.11 -15.71 29.99
CA LEU A 200 13.47 -15.49 31.40
C LEU A 200 13.29 -14.02 31.79
N ASP A 201 12.74 -13.79 32.98
CA ASP A 201 12.61 -12.46 33.58
C ASP A 201 13.89 -11.98 34.29
N ASP A 202 13.84 -10.78 34.86
CA ASP A 202 14.97 -10.13 35.54
C ASP A 202 15.41 -10.84 36.83
N SER A 203 14.59 -11.75 37.36
CA SER A 203 14.96 -12.66 38.46
C SER A 203 15.58 -13.98 37.98
N GLY A 204 15.67 -14.18 36.66
CA GLY A 204 16.15 -15.42 36.03
C GLY A 204 15.11 -16.55 36.04
N LYS A 205 13.84 -16.25 36.32
CA LYS A 205 12.74 -17.23 36.33
C LYS A 205 12.04 -17.27 34.98
N PRO A 206 11.38 -18.39 34.61
CA PRO A 206 10.55 -18.46 33.42
C PRO A 206 9.52 -17.33 33.40
N HIS A 207 9.56 -16.49 32.36
CA HIS A 207 8.57 -15.46 32.15
C HIS A 207 7.24 -16.11 31.76
N CYS A 208 6.13 -15.62 32.31
CA CYS A 208 4.83 -16.29 32.26
C CYS A 208 3.91 -15.83 31.10
N LEU A 209 4.45 -15.08 30.13
CA LEU A 209 3.72 -14.58 28.96
C LEU A 209 4.55 -14.73 27.68
N GLY A 210 3.85 -15.02 26.58
CA GLY A 210 4.40 -14.95 25.23
C GLY A 210 4.46 -13.54 24.65
N GLY A 211 4.64 -13.50 23.33
CA GLY A 211 4.66 -12.29 22.52
C GLY A 211 6.01 -11.61 22.36
N ASP A 212 7.07 -12.13 22.98
CA ASP A 212 8.43 -11.68 22.67
C ASP A 212 8.76 -12.06 21.22
N TYR A 213 9.36 -11.13 20.49
CA TYR A 213 9.83 -11.38 19.14
C TYR A 213 11.34 -11.57 19.12
N TYR A 214 11.70 -12.82 18.86
CA TYR A 214 13.07 -13.24 18.63
C TYR A 214 13.35 -13.30 17.14
N GLU A 215 14.59 -12.95 16.77
CA GLU A 215 15.14 -13.24 15.45
C GLU A 215 16.09 -14.43 15.55
N THR A 216 15.90 -15.38 14.65
CA THR A 216 16.64 -16.63 14.54
C THR A 216 17.32 -16.70 13.18
N ASP A 217 18.63 -16.93 13.18
CA ASP A 217 19.46 -17.07 11.98
C ASP A 217 20.28 -18.35 12.08
N ILE A 218 20.27 -19.18 11.04
CA ILE A 218 21.28 -20.24 10.88
C ILE A 218 22.15 -19.91 9.66
N SER A 219 23.41 -19.57 9.93
CA SER A 219 24.41 -19.14 8.96
C SER A 219 25.62 -20.08 8.91
N GLY A 220 25.94 -20.57 7.71
CA GLY A 220 27.19 -21.25 7.38
C GLY A 220 27.83 -20.67 6.11
N GLU A 221 28.95 -21.24 5.65
CA GLU A 221 29.67 -20.74 4.47
C GLU A 221 28.88 -20.89 3.15
N THR A 222 28.11 -21.97 3.05
CA THR A 222 27.43 -22.43 1.83
C THR A 222 25.91 -22.51 1.96
N TRP A 223 25.36 -22.21 3.13
CA TRP A 223 23.94 -22.27 3.41
C TRP A 223 23.54 -21.17 4.40
N LYS A 224 22.38 -20.55 4.15
CA LYS A 224 21.77 -19.61 5.08
C LYS A 224 20.25 -19.73 5.06
N SER A 225 19.64 -19.86 6.23
CA SER A 225 18.18 -19.95 6.35
C SER A 225 17.67 -19.33 7.65
N ARG A 226 16.39 -19.02 7.66
CA ARG A 226 15.63 -18.55 8.81
C ARG A 226 14.93 -19.75 9.46
N PRO A 227 15.21 -20.12 10.73
CA PRO A 227 14.36 -21.01 11.51
C PRO A 227 13.13 -20.24 12.00
N PRO A 228 11.90 -20.53 11.54
CA PRO A 228 10.71 -19.82 12.03
C PRO A 228 10.44 -20.16 13.51
N ILE A 229 9.88 -19.21 14.26
CA ILE A 229 9.61 -19.38 15.70
C ILE A 229 8.11 -19.47 15.95
N LYS A 230 7.72 -20.49 16.71
CA LYS A 230 6.37 -20.72 17.22
C LYS A 230 6.29 -20.27 18.68
N ASP A 231 5.45 -19.28 18.97
CA ASP A 231 5.14 -18.81 20.33
C ASP A 231 3.93 -19.57 20.89
N PHE A 232 4.09 -20.19 22.06
CA PHE A 232 3.02 -20.91 22.76
C PHE A 232 2.17 -20.01 23.68
N GLY A 233 2.51 -18.73 23.83
CA GLY A 233 1.73 -17.72 24.56
C GLY A 233 1.96 -17.70 26.08
N ASN A 234 2.66 -18.68 26.62
CA ASN A 234 2.98 -18.89 28.04
C ASN A 234 4.44 -18.54 28.40
N GLY A 235 5.18 -17.90 27.49
CA GLY A 235 6.62 -17.63 27.62
C GLY A 235 7.53 -18.76 27.15
N THR A 236 6.99 -19.84 26.57
CA THR A 236 7.78 -20.85 25.85
C THR A 236 7.63 -20.69 24.34
N TYR A 237 8.71 -21.02 23.63
CA TYR A 237 8.85 -20.82 22.18
C TYR A 237 9.54 -22.06 21.57
N GLN A 238 9.24 -22.39 20.31
CA GLN A 238 9.86 -23.48 19.55
C GLN A 238 10.45 -22.98 18.24
N PHE A 239 11.59 -23.53 17.83
CA PHE A 239 12.09 -23.46 16.45
C PHE A 239 12.63 -24.82 16.03
N SER A 240 12.71 -25.07 14.72
CA SER A 240 13.22 -26.34 14.18
C SER A 240 14.31 -26.09 13.12
N LEU A 241 15.33 -26.95 13.07
CA LEU A 241 16.48 -26.84 12.16
C LEU A 241 16.58 -28.06 11.24
N GLN A 242 16.92 -27.84 9.97
CA GLN A 242 17.26 -28.91 9.02
C GLN A 242 18.27 -28.37 8.00
N VAL A 243 19.35 -29.12 7.75
CA VAL A 243 20.37 -28.82 6.74
C VAL A 243 20.54 -30.06 5.85
N HIS A 244 20.63 -29.87 4.53
CA HIS A 244 20.77 -30.99 3.59
C HIS A 244 22.14 -31.67 3.68
N PRO A 245 22.26 -33.01 3.47
CA PRO A 245 23.56 -33.74 3.53
C PRO A 245 24.70 -33.22 2.66
N ASP A 246 24.42 -32.47 1.59
CA ASP A 246 25.45 -31.84 0.76
C ASP A 246 26.02 -30.53 1.31
N PHE A 247 25.39 -29.98 2.35
CA PHE A 247 25.79 -28.76 3.05
C PHE A 247 26.22 -29.04 4.50
N ALA A 248 26.62 -30.28 4.80
CA ALA A 248 27.26 -30.63 6.07
C ALA A 248 28.48 -29.73 6.33
N GLY A 249 28.66 -29.29 7.57
CA GLY A 249 29.67 -28.28 7.92
C GLY A 249 29.36 -27.56 9.23
N ASP A 250 30.06 -26.45 9.46
CA ASP A 250 29.95 -25.66 10.69
C ASP A 250 29.04 -24.43 10.48
N TYR A 251 28.17 -24.19 11.46
CA TYR A 251 27.12 -23.18 11.42
C TYR A 251 27.08 -22.40 12.73
N ASN A 252 26.57 -21.16 12.67
CA ASN A 252 26.15 -20.41 13.83
C ASN A 252 24.63 -20.28 13.84
N LEU A 253 23.99 -20.72 14.92
CA LEU A 253 22.63 -20.37 15.29
C LEU A 253 22.66 -19.10 16.15
N THR A 254 22.11 -18.01 15.66
CA THR A 254 21.99 -16.74 16.40
C THR A 254 20.56 -16.52 16.84
N ILE A 255 20.35 -16.07 18.08
CA ILE A 255 19.03 -15.74 18.65
C ILE A 255 19.11 -14.33 19.25
N ILE A 256 18.27 -13.41 18.77
CA ILE A 256 18.24 -12.00 19.15
C ILE A 256 16.85 -11.64 19.66
N LEU A 257 16.72 -11.11 20.87
CA LEU A 257 15.45 -10.53 21.33
C LEU A 257 15.36 -9.08 20.86
N LEU A 258 14.58 -8.84 19.81
CA LEU A 258 14.41 -7.51 19.24
C LEU A 258 13.35 -6.71 20.01
N PHE A 259 12.21 -7.33 20.33
CA PHE A 259 11.13 -6.72 21.10
C PHE A 259 10.53 -7.68 22.11
N ARG A 260 10.16 -7.15 23.28
CA ARG A 260 9.41 -7.91 24.29
C ARG A 260 7.92 -7.92 23.97
N HIS A 261 7.14 -8.83 24.54
CA HIS A 261 5.68 -8.79 24.74
C HIS A 261 4.90 -7.87 23.77
N HIS A 262 4.98 -8.21 22.48
CA HIS A 262 4.42 -7.53 21.31
C HIS A 262 4.71 -6.01 21.19
N GLU A 263 5.74 -5.50 21.85
CA GLU A 263 6.21 -4.12 21.79
C GLU A 263 6.71 -3.74 20.39
N GLY A 264 7.19 -4.70 19.61
CA GLY A 264 7.53 -4.50 18.19
C GLY A 264 6.31 -4.12 17.36
N LEU A 265 5.13 -4.58 17.79
CA LEU A 265 3.84 -4.27 17.18
C LEU A 265 3.22 -2.99 17.79
N LYS A 266 3.78 -2.47 18.89
CA LYS A 266 3.40 -1.15 19.42
C LYS A 266 3.79 -0.04 18.47
N PHE A 267 3.28 1.11 18.87
CA PHE A 267 3.02 2.15 17.95
C PHE A 267 4.25 2.78 17.28
N SER A 268 4.98 3.50 18.11
CA SER A 268 6.29 4.04 17.85
C SER A 268 7.22 3.04 18.55
N PRO A 269 7.52 1.89 17.92
CA PRO A 269 8.16 0.76 18.59
C PRO A 269 9.61 1.09 18.95
N ALA A 270 10.26 2.03 18.26
CA ALA A 270 11.67 2.39 18.47
C ALA A 270 12.06 2.70 19.93
N ARG A 271 11.16 3.27 20.74
CA ARG A 271 11.41 3.51 22.18
C ARG A 271 11.28 2.27 23.08
N PHE A 272 10.82 1.16 22.51
CA PHE A 272 10.60 -0.14 23.13
C PHE A 272 11.50 -1.23 22.53
N ALA A 273 12.36 -0.89 21.56
CA ALA A 273 13.33 -1.82 20.99
C ALA A 273 14.30 -2.28 22.08
N PHE A 274 14.51 -3.60 22.18
CA PHE A 274 15.48 -4.18 23.11
C PHE A 274 16.75 -4.60 22.38
N ASP A 275 16.62 -5.12 21.15
CA ASP A 275 17.71 -5.41 20.21
C ASP A 275 18.96 -6.03 20.86
N LYS A 276 18.76 -7.12 21.61
CA LYS A 276 19.79 -7.82 22.38
C LYS A 276 20.03 -9.21 21.79
N VAL A 277 21.24 -9.47 21.31
CA VAL A 277 21.71 -10.84 21.02
C VAL A 277 21.71 -11.63 22.33
N LEU A 278 20.93 -12.70 22.40
CA LEU A 278 20.83 -13.56 23.59
C LEU A 278 21.73 -14.79 23.47
N ARG A 279 21.85 -15.36 22.26
CA ARG A 279 22.69 -16.53 22.00
C ARG A 279 23.37 -16.44 20.64
N VAL A 280 24.59 -16.97 20.59
CA VAL A 280 25.29 -17.37 19.37
C VAL A 280 25.84 -18.76 19.67
N ILE A 281 25.30 -19.77 19.01
CA ILE A 281 25.53 -21.19 19.31
C ILE A 281 26.19 -21.83 18.09
N PRO A 282 27.47 -22.22 18.18
CA PRO A 282 28.12 -23.02 17.15
C PRO A 282 27.45 -24.41 17.08
N ILE A 283 27.02 -24.80 15.89
CA ILE A 283 26.41 -26.10 15.60
C ILE A 283 27.15 -26.72 14.42
N ARG A 284 27.56 -27.98 14.55
CA ARG A 284 28.12 -28.76 13.46
C ARG A 284 27.04 -29.68 12.89
N PHE A 285 26.78 -29.58 11.59
CA PHE A 285 25.91 -30.53 10.90
C PHE A 285 26.76 -31.64 10.27
N SER A 286 26.68 -32.87 10.80
CA SER A 286 27.41 -34.02 10.27
C SER A 286 26.61 -34.76 9.21
N LYS A 287 27.32 -35.21 8.15
CA LYS A 287 26.68 -35.82 6.97
C LYS A 287 26.08 -37.18 7.33
N SER A 288 24.75 -37.26 7.32
CA SER A 288 23.99 -38.51 7.46
C SER A 288 23.87 -39.25 6.13
N SER A 289 23.33 -40.48 6.19
CA SER A 289 22.88 -41.26 5.02
C SER A 289 21.39 -41.07 4.72
N VAL A 290 20.76 -40.03 5.26
CA VAL A 290 19.35 -39.70 5.01
C VAL A 290 19.21 -39.12 3.60
N ASP A 291 18.34 -39.72 2.79
CA ASP A 291 17.99 -39.19 1.47
C ASP A 291 16.73 -38.33 1.59
N LEU A 292 16.88 -37.02 1.38
CA LEU A 292 15.74 -36.08 1.39
C LEU A 292 15.07 -36.07 0.01
N PRO A 293 13.73 -35.96 -0.08
CA PRO A 293 13.04 -35.90 -1.37
C PRO A 293 13.63 -34.80 -2.25
N GLU A 294 13.95 -35.15 -3.50
CA GLU A 294 14.53 -34.22 -4.46
C GLU A 294 13.60 -32.99 -4.62
N ILE A 295 14.20 -31.80 -4.53
CA ILE A 295 13.49 -30.53 -4.63
C ILE A 295 13.11 -30.33 -6.10
N SER A 296 11.88 -30.71 -6.49
CA SER A 296 11.41 -30.50 -7.85
C SER A 296 11.28 -29.01 -8.18
N GLN A 297 11.48 -28.66 -9.45
CA GLN A 297 11.22 -27.30 -9.93
C GLN A 297 9.77 -26.90 -9.63
N CYS A 298 9.59 -25.71 -9.04
CA CYS A 298 8.30 -25.17 -8.62
C CYS A 298 7.28 -25.17 -9.75
N LYS A 299 6.13 -25.81 -9.48
CA LYS A 299 4.92 -25.81 -10.30
C LYS A 299 3.84 -25.00 -9.60
N LYS A 300 2.79 -24.69 -10.36
CA LYS A 300 1.43 -24.30 -9.96
C LYS A 300 0.77 -25.04 -8.76
N SER A 301 1.41 -25.96 -8.07
CA SER A 301 0.76 -26.75 -7.02
C SER A 301 1.58 -26.79 -5.75
N ASP A 302 2.90 -26.89 -5.93
CA ASP A 302 3.88 -26.77 -4.84
C ASP A 302 3.78 -25.36 -4.34
N LEU A 303 3.76 -24.48 -5.35
CA LEU A 303 3.11 -23.25 -5.25
C LEU A 303 1.60 -23.44 -4.80
N VAL A 304 1.25 -23.73 -3.52
CA VAL A 304 -0.05 -23.70 -2.75
C VAL A 304 0.13 -23.40 -1.21
N ARG A 305 1.26 -22.87 -0.71
CA ARG A 305 1.51 -22.71 0.75
C ARG A 305 1.61 -21.26 1.24
N ASP A 306 1.13 -21.03 2.47
CA ASP A 306 1.07 -19.69 3.04
C ASP A 306 2.46 -19.17 3.43
N VAL A 307 3.30 -20.02 4.05
CA VAL A 307 4.61 -19.64 4.61
C VAL A 307 5.68 -20.60 4.09
N TRP A 308 6.88 -20.09 3.83
CA TRP A 308 8.01 -20.89 3.39
C TRP A 308 8.94 -21.25 4.55
N SER A 309 9.73 -22.31 4.32
CA SER A 309 10.93 -22.61 5.12
C SER A 309 12.06 -22.83 4.14
N GLY A 310 12.52 -21.74 3.55
CA GLY A 310 13.52 -21.75 2.49
C GLY A 310 14.93 -21.56 3.00
N ARG A 311 15.84 -21.57 2.03
CA ARG A 311 17.29 -21.45 2.24
C ARG A 311 17.94 -20.80 1.04
N TRP A 312 18.95 -20.02 1.33
CA TRP A 312 19.99 -19.67 0.38
C TRP A 312 21.06 -20.75 0.40
N THR A 313 21.37 -21.31 -0.76
CA THR A 313 22.47 -22.26 -0.97
C THR A 313 23.52 -21.64 -1.89
N ARG A 314 24.80 -21.94 -1.65
CA ARG A 314 25.92 -21.36 -2.40
C ARG A 314 26.60 -22.39 -3.27
N HIS A 315 26.55 -22.19 -4.60
CA HIS A 315 27.08 -23.12 -5.61
C HIS A 315 28.33 -22.61 -6.33
N ALA A 316 28.73 -21.36 -6.06
CA ALA A 316 29.98 -20.77 -6.55
C ALA A 316 30.52 -19.75 -5.54
N LYS A 317 31.83 -19.46 -5.58
CA LYS A 317 32.47 -18.52 -4.65
C LYS A 317 33.64 -17.79 -5.31
N ASN A 318 33.58 -16.46 -5.31
CA ASN A 318 34.66 -15.57 -5.76
C ASN A 318 34.65 -14.30 -4.91
N ASP A 319 35.13 -14.41 -3.66
CA ASP A 319 35.13 -13.26 -2.72
C ASP A 319 36.18 -12.19 -3.08
N SER A 320 37.11 -12.51 -3.99
CA SER A 320 38.03 -11.54 -4.63
C SER A 320 37.39 -10.68 -5.72
N CYS A 321 36.11 -10.91 -6.06
CA CYS A 321 35.36 -10.21 -7.09
C CYS A 321 35.32 -8.68 -6.87
N PRO A 322 35.92 -7.87 -7.76
CA PRO A 322 35.87 -6.42 -7.63
C PRO A 322 34.55 -5.84 -8.17
N ILE A 323 33.96 -4.90 -7.43
CA ILE A 323 32.79 -4.16 -7.92
C ILE A 323 33.13 -3.37 -9.20
N SER A 324 32.32 -3.55 -10.24
CA SER A 324 32.51 -2.89 -11.55
C SER A 324 32.23 -1.38 -11.48
N ARG A 325 32.54 -0.64 -12.56
CA ARG A 325 32.38 0.85 -12.59
C ARG A 325 30.94 1.32 -12.41
N ASP A 326 29.99 0.53 -12.90
CA ASP A 326 28.54 0.66 -12.76
C ASP A 326 27.99 0.11 -11.43
N GLY A 327 28.84 -0.32 -10.50
CA GLY A 327 28.42 -0.72 -9.16
C GLY A 327 27.87 -2.14 -9.05
N ARG A 328 28.12 -2.99 -10.05
CA ARG A 328 27.60 -4.35 -10.18
C ARG A 328 28.61 -5.41 -9.68
N TYR A 329 28.12 -6.58 -9.27
CA TYR A 329 28.90 -7.68 -8.65
C TYR A 329 28.94 -8.92 -9.57
N ARG A 330 29.45 -8.72 -10.79
CA ARG A 330 29.62 -9.77 -11.82
C ARG A 330 30.76 -10.73 -11.45
N CYS A 331 30.51 -11.57 -10.45
CA CYS A 331 31.52 -12.46 -9.85
C CYS A 331 31.65 -13.84 -10.50
N GLN A 332 30.68 -14.20 -11.35
CA GLN A 332 30.64 -15.43 -12.16
C GLN A 332 30.36 -15.06 -13.62
N ASP A 333 30.61 -15.98 -14.55
CA ASP A 333 30.20 -15.81 -15.96
C ASP A 333 28.66 -15.68 -16.04
N PRO A 334 28.08 -14.81 -16.87
CA PRO A 334 26.62 -14.65 -16.98
C PRO A 334 25.87 -15.95 -17.28
N ASN A 335 26.48 -16.90 -17.99
CA ASN A 335 25.90 -18.20 -18.33
C ASN A 335 26.33 -19.32 -17.34
N PHE A 336 26.94 -18.99 -16.20
CA PHE A 336 27.31 -19.97 -15.17
C PHE A 336 26.08 -20.78 -14.75
N PRO A 337 26.07 -22.12 -14.89
CA PRO A 337 24.87 -22.91 -14.72
C PRO A 337 24.51 -23.10 -13.24
N CYS A 338 23.21 -23.22 -12.95
CA CYS A 338 22.78 -23.73 -11.65
C CYS A 338 23.00 -25.26 -11.52
N GLN A 339 23.34 -25.68 -10.31
CA GLN A 339 23.35 -27.07 -9.88
C GLN A 339 21.95 -27.54 -9.47
N LYS A 340 21.40 -28.53 -10.18
CA LYS A 340 20.18 -29.25 -9.76
C LYS A 340 20.44 -30.07 -8.49
N PRO A 341 19.42 -30.28 -7.62
CA PRO A 341 18.02 -29.87 -7.75
C PRO A 341 17.72 -28.41 -7.33
N TRP A 342 18.71 -27.67 -6.82
CA TRP A 342 18.54 -26.40 -6.10
C TRP A 342 17.93 -25.27 -6.93
N CYS A 343 18.20 -25.26 -8.24
CA CYS A 343 17.58 -24.38 -9.23
C CYS A 343 17.83 -24.88 -10.68
N ASP A 344 17.33 -24.15 -11.68
CA ASP A 344 17.56 -24.39 -13.11
C ASP A 344 17.97 -23.08 -13.82
N GLY A 345 18.74 -23.15 -14.92
CA GLY A 345 19.14 -21.98 -15.71
C GLY A 345 20.46 -21.28 -15.27
N PRO A 346 20.75 -20.08 -15.79
CA PRO A 346 22.04 -19.40 -15.61
C PRO A 346 22.12 -18.64 -14.27
N LEU A 347 22.60 -19.30 -13.22
CA LEU A 347 22.88 -18.71 -11.90
C LEU A 347 23.78 -17.45 -11.98
N GLY A 348 24.64 -17.35 -12.99
CA GLY A 348 25.47 -16.17 -13.25
C GLY A 348 24.70 -14.85 -13.39
N SER A 349 23.45 -14.88 -13.87
CA SER A 349 22.61 -13.69 -14.04
C SER A 349 22.22 -13.00 -12.73
N LEU A 350 22.22 -13.73 -11.60
CA LEU A 350 21.85 -13.18 -10.29
C LEU A 350 22.89 -12.20 -9.73
N GLU A 351 24.14 -12.28 -10.19
CA GLU A 351 25.29 -11.57 -9.60
C GLU A 351 25.46 -11.81 -8.08
N SER A 352 24.94 -12.94 -7.60
CA SER A 352 24.84 -13.29 -6.18
C SER A 352 26.14 -13.80 -5.55
N ASN A 353 27.25 -13.78 -6.30
CA ASN A 353 28.48 -14.49 -5.96
C ASN A 353 28.21 -15.96 -5.54
N GLY A 354 27.30 -16.61 -6.30
CA GLY A 354 26.95 -18.02 -6.24
C GLY A 354 25.81 -18.41 -5.30
N TRP A 355 25.18 -17.47 -4.59
CA TRP A 355 24.00 -17.71 -3.76
C TRP A 355 22.72 -17.85 -4.59
N VAL A 356 21.84 -18.80 -4.26
CA VAL A 356 20.51 -18.94 -4.86
C VAL A 356 19.51 -19.38 -3.80
N TYR A 357 18.23 -19.05 -3.97
CA TYR A 357 17.19 -19.43 -3.01
C TYR A 357 16.39 -20.64 -3.49
N SER A 358 16.06 -21.53 -2.56
CA SER A 358 15.11 -22.63 -2.75
C SER A 358 14.21 -22.82 -1.52
N THR A 359 12.97 -23.27 -1.74
CA THR A 359 12.00 -23.62 -0.70
C THR A 359 11.67 -25.12 -0.82
N HIS A 360 10.47 -25.55 -0.44
CA HIS A 360 9.97 -26.91 -0.70
C HIS A 360 9.95 -27.29 -2.20
N CYS A 361 10.18 -26.34 -3.11
CA CYS A 361 10.46 -26.50 -4.53
C CYS A 361 11.60 -25.55 -4.97
N SER A 362 12.13 -25.74 -6.19
CA SER A 362 13.26 -24.96 -6.73
C SER A 362 12.88 -24.03 -7.88
N PHE A 363 13.53 -22.88 -7.96
CA PHE A 363 13.20 -21.84 -8.95
C PHE A 363 14.12 -21.89 -10.18
N LYS A 364 13.64 -21.31 -11.28
CA LYS A 364 14.42 -21.18 -12.51
C LYS A 364 14.89 -19.74 -12.70
N MET A 365 16.17 -19.58 -13.04
CA MET A 365 16.69 -18.35 -13.59
C MET A 365 16.43 -18.38 -15.10
N PHE A 366 15.87 -17.29 -15.62
CA PHE A 366 15.47 -17.18 -17.00
C PHE A 366 16.56 -16.45 -17.78
N SER A 367 16.92 -16.97 -18.94
CA SER A 367 17.57 -16.14 -19.96
C SER A 367 16.59 -15.07 -20.47
N SER A 368 17.12 -13.98 -21.03
CA SER A 368 16.30 -12.91 -21.62
C SER A 368 15.34 -13.44 -22.68
N GLU A 369 15.77 -14.37 -23.54
CA GLU A 369 14.89 -14.97 -24.56
C GLU A 369 13.76 -15.81 -23.96
N GLU A 370 14.06 -16.66 -22.97
CA GLU A 370 13.04 -17.46 -22.27
C GLU A 370 12.04 -16.55 -21.56
N ALA A 371 12.52 -15.52 -20.86
CA ALA A 371 11.67 -14.51 -20.24
C ALA A 371 10.78 -13.84 -21.30
N TRP A 372 11.34 -13.28 -22.36
CA TRP A 372 10.55 -12.66 -23.44
C TRP A 372 9.50 -13.59 -24.05
N ASN A 373 9.80 -14.88 -24.22
CA ASN A 373 8.84 -15.87 -24.73
C ASN A 373 7.72 -16.19 -23.73
N CYS A 374 8.08 -16.34 -22.46
CA CYS A 374 7.22 -16.51 -21.29
C CYS A 374 6.28 -15.30 -21.11
N LEU A 375 6.77 -14.10 -21.47
CA LEU A 375 6.16 -12.82 -21.21
C LEU A 375 5.52 -12.14 -22.45
N LYS A 376 5.52 -12.74 -23.65
CA LYS A 376 5.04 -12.08 -24.90
C LYS A 376 3.51 -11.94 -25.03
N ASP A 377 3.08 -10.81 -25.54
CA ASP A 377 1.70 -10.31 -25.50
C ASP A 377 1.18 -10.18 -24.08
N ARG A 378 2.07 -9.87 -23.11
CA ARG A 378 1.74 -9.96 -21.69
C ARG A 378 1.77 -8.65 -20.88
N TRP A 379 0.60 -8.30 -20.40
CA TRP A 379 0.18 -7.27 -19.46
C TRP A 379 0.66 -7.60 -18.10
N ILE A 380 1.97 -7.53 -18.00
CA ILE A 380 2.72 -8.10 -16.95
C ILE A 380 2.37 -7.69 -15.49
N PHE A 381 1.15 -7.43 -14.76
CA PHE A 381 0.54 -6.74 -13.41
C PHE A 381 0.93 -5.77 -12.06
N TRP A 382 1.90 -4.74 -11.55
CA TRP A 382 2.87 -4.28 -10.33
C TRP A 382 2.30 -3.22 -9.21
N TRP A 383 2.00 -3.21 -7.82
CA TRP A 383 1.80 -3.81 -6.32
C TRP A 383 3.21 -3.89 -5.83
N GLY A 384 3.90 -2.81 -5.51
CA GLY A 384 4.51 -3.01 -4.21
C GLY A 384 4.95 -1.88 -3.38
N ASP A 385 5.68 -2.20 -2.30
CA ASP A 385 6.61 -1.23 -1.71
C ASP A 385 7.62 -0.84 -2.76
N SER A 386 8.52 0.06 -2.38
CA SER A 386 9.44 0.61 -3.34
C SER A 386 10.41 -0.49 -3.74
N ASN A 387 10.46 -1.63 -3.02
CA ASN A 387 11.11 -2.84 -3.48
C ASN A 387 10.47 -3.37 -4.74
N HIS A 388 9.17 -3.27 -4.97
CA HIS A 388 8.60 -3.75 -6.23
C HIS A 388 8.97 -2.85 -7.37
N CYS A 389 9.02 -1.55 -7.16
CA CYS A 389 9.53 -0.60 -8.13
C CYS A 389 10.98 -0.96 -8.48
N ASP A 390 11.76 -1.28 -7.46
CA ASP A 390 13.11 -1.82 -7.56
C ASP A 390 13.14 -3.22 -8.24
N THR A 391 12.21 -4.14 -7.97
CA THR A 391 12.11 -5.50 -8.54
C THR A 391 11.71 -5.45 -10.01
N VAL A 392 10.75 -4.60 -10.39
CA VAL A 392 10.41 -4.33 -11.79
C VAL A 392 11.61 -3.78 -12.51
N ARG A 393 12.30 -2.82 -11.91
CA ARG A 393 13.51 -2.26 -12.47
C ARG A 393 14.56 -3.37 -12.64
N ASN A 394 14.64 -4.33 -11.72
CA ASN A 394 15.56 -5.47 -11.82
C ASN A 394 15.14 -6.52 -12.86
N ILE A 395 13.87 -6.88 -12.96
CA ILE A 395 13.37 -7.75 -14.04
C ILE A 395 13.66 -7.12 -15.40
N LEU A 396 13.42 -5.82 -15.53
CA LEU A 396 13.63 -5.09 -16.78
C LEU A 396 15.12 -5.04 -17.17
N ASN A 397 15.99 -4.60 -16.27
CA ASN A 397 17.41 -4.39 -16.58
C ASN A 397 18.24 -5.69 -16.58
N PHE A 398 17.92 -6.65 -15.71
CA PHE A 398 18.77 -7.82 -15.48
C PHE A 398 18.21 -9.13 -16.04
N ILE A 399 16.90 -9.22 -16.28
CA ILE A 399 16.27 -10.43 -16.83
C ILE A 399 15.87 -10.21 -18.29
N LEU A 400 15.17 -9.12 -18.60
CA LEU A 400 14.69 -8.81 -19.96
C LEU A 400 15.70 -8.05 -20.85
N ASP A 401 16.90 -7.73 -20.33
CA ASP A 401 17.95 -6.95 -21.03
C ASP A 401 17.55 -5.52 -21.45
N VAL A 402 16.53 -4.94 -20.82
CA VAL A 402 16.00 -3.60 -21.13
C VAL A 402 16.73 -2.54 -20.31
N ASN A 403 17.98 -2.28 -20.71
CA ASN A 403 18.99 -1.65 -19.87
C ASN A 403 18.87 -0.13 -19.64
N ASP A 404 17.89 0.57 -20.24
CA ASP A 404 17.82 2.04 -20.12
C ASP A 404 16.83 2.52 -19.02
N ILE A 405 16.10 1.61 -18.37
CA ILE A 405 15.09 1.94 -17.34
C ILE A 405 15.79 2.15 -16.00
N LYS A 406 16.28 3.37 -15.79
CA LYS A 406 17.04 3.75 -14.58
C LYS A 406 16.25 3.65 -13.29
N ASP A 407 14.98 3.95 -13.37
CA ASP A 407 13.99 3.78 -12.31
C ASP A 407 12.70 3.40 -13.01
N VAL A 408 12.03 2.41 -12.45
CA VAL A 408 10.60 2.25 -12.64
C VAL A 408 10.05 3.30 -11.69
N PRO A 409 9.46 4.43 -12.17
CA PRO A 409 8.77 5.27 -11.24
C PRO A 409 7.84 4.35 -10.48
N ARG A 410 7.90 4.48 -9.17
CA ARG A 410 7.11 3.67 -8.25
C ARG A 410 5.66 3.70 -8.68
N ARG A 411 5.31 4.78 -9.35
CA ARG A 411 4.30 4.74 -10.35
C ARG A 411 4.73 4.91 -11.80
N SER A 412 4.77 3.84 -12.55
CA SER A 412 4.96 3.86 -14.02
C SER A 412 3.66 3.26 -14.73
N ASP A 413 3.16 2.86 -15.94
CA ASP A 413 3.12 3.02 -17.42
C ASP A 413 4.29 2.96 -18.45
N LEU A 414 4.64 1.81 -19.03
CA LEU A 414 5.67 1.58 -20.05
C LEU A 414 5.44 0.37 -21.05
N ASN A 415 5.40 0.39 -22.41
CA ASN A 415 5.28 -0.87 -23.23
C ASN A 415 6.67 -1.43 -23.47
N ILE A 416 7.10 -2.53 -22.82
CA ILE A 416 8.35 -3.15 -23.27
C ILE A 416 8.02 -3.86 -24.58
N THR A 417 8.45 -3.23 -25.65
CA THR A 417 8.71 -3.93 -26.90
C THR A 417 10.11 -4.55 -26.79
N ASN A 418 10.27 -5.84 -27.10
CA ASN A 418 11.58 -6.50 -26.99
C ASN A 418 12.60 -5.78 -27.88
N PRO A 419 13.72 -5.25 -27.32
CA PRO A 419 14.72 -4.53 -28.11
C PRO A 419 15.38 -5.41 -29.18
N ARG A 420 15.30 -6.74 -29.05
CA ARG A 420 15.78 -7.72 -30.03
C ARG A 420 14.67 -8.26 -30.96
N ASN A 421 13.39 -8.08 -30.62
CA ASN A 421 12.26 -8.59 -31.40
C ASN A 421 10.98 -7.74 -31.24
N PRO A 422 10.74 -6.73 -32.09
CA PRO A 422 9.58 -5.85 -31.95
C PRO A 422 8.19 -6.50 -32.06
N SER A 423 8.09 -7.78 -32.43
CA SER A 423 6.82 -8.53 -32.40
C SER A 423 6.43 -9.00 -30.99
N GLN A 424 7.36 -9.01 -30.04
CA GLN A 424 7.09 -9.32 -28.65
C GLN A 424 6.88 -8.02 -27.89
N THR A 425 5.63 -7.69 -27.61
CA THR A 425 5.28 -6.69 -26.61
C THR A 425 4.89 -7.39 -25.33
N VAL A 426 5.53 -6.94 -24.26
CA VAL A 426 5.10 -7.23 -22.91
C VAL A 426 4.86 -5.89 -22.29
N ARG A 427 3.65 -5.71 -21.81
CA ARG A 427 3.21 -4.48 -21.21
C ARG A 427 3.38 -4.73 -19.74
N PHE A 428 4.48 -4.40 -19.05
CA PHE A 428 4.37 -4.52 -17.59
C PHE A 428 3.43 -3.42 -17.05
N THR A 429 3.64 -3.00 -15.79
CA THR A 429 2.91 -2.12 -14.86
C THR A 429 3.75 -2.17 -13.44
N ASN A 430 3.46 -1.81 -12.13
CA ASN A 430 3.97 -0.84 -11.03
C ASN A 430 3.22 0.57 -10.71
N ILE A 431 1.96 0.74 -10.16
CA ILE A 431 1.49 1.90 -9.25
C ILE A 431 2.22 1.21 -7.95
N PHE A 432 2.76 1.89 -6.95
CA PHE A 432 3.48 1.39 -5.75
C PHE A 432 2.71 1.80 -4.52
N ASN A 433 2.83 1.28 -3.32
CA ASN A 433 2.01 1.81 -2.27
C ASN A 433 2.46 3.23 -1.81
N GLY A 434 3.41 3.58 -0.96
CA GLY A 434 3.49 4.98 -0.46
C GLY A 434 2.46 5.43 0.59
N HIS A 435 1.58 6.46 0.54
CA HIS A 435 1.10 7.48 -0.41
C HIS A 435 -0.09 7.18 -1.30
N HIS A 436 -1.23 7.83 -1.06
CA HIS A 436 -2.38 7.65 -1.91
C HIS A 436 -1.99 8.13 -3.29
N ASN A 437 -1.25 9.22 -3.42
CA ASN A 437 -1.12 9.89 -4.72
C ASN A 437 0.14 9.71 -5.49
N GLN A 438 1.00 8.84 -5.04
CA GLN A 438 2.41 9.12 -5.22
C GLN A 438 2.96 9.36 -3.79
N THR A 439 3.80 10.27 -3.22
CA THR A 439 4.92 11.33 -3.11
C THR A 439 4.84 11.31 -1.63
N GLY A 440 3.65 11.46 -1.03
CA GLY A 440 3.30 10.87 0.21
C GLY A 440 3.83 9.43 0.28
N ASN A 441 4.10 8.97 1.48
CA ASN A 441 4.42 7.62 1.90
C ASN A 441 3.43 7.35 2.98
N TYR A 442 3.76 6.29 3.68
CA TYR A 442 3.48 6.23 5.04
C TYR A 442 2.03 6.03 5.18
N GLN A 443 1.21 5.86 4.10
CA GLN A 443 0.27 4.75 4.15
C GLN A 443 1.10 3.36 4.21
N GLY A 444 0.97 1.99 4.41
CA GLY A 444 0.30 0.71 4.97
C GLY A 444 -0.73 -0.40 4.33
N LEU A 445 -2.05 -0.55 4.61
CA LEU A 445 -3.15 -0.94 3.70
C LEU A 445 -4.38 -0.10 3.81
N ASN A 446 -4.26 0.94 4.60
CA ASN A 446 -5.07 2.08 4.42
C ASN A 446 -4.82 2.56 3.04
N SER A 447 -5.28 1.82 2.02
CA SER A 447 -5.03 1.91 0.63
C SER A 447 -6.33 2.35 -0.13
N LEU A 448 -7.47 2.46 0.49
CA LEU A 448 -8.71 2.57 -0.19
C LEU A 448 -9.62 3.81 0.08
N ARG A 449 -9.63 4.63 1.21
CA ARG A 449 -10.52 5.77 1.70
C ARG A 449 -10.16 7.20 1.48
N ASP A 450 -9.17 7.34 0.71
CA ASP A 450 -9.34 8.09 -0.45
C ASP A 450 -10.62 7.48 -1.06
N ALA A 451 -11.82 8.02 -0.89
CA ALA A 451 -12.92 7.80 -1.81
C ALA A 451 -12.51 8.10 -3.27
N GLY A 452 -11.27 8.56 -3.47
CA GLY A 452 -10.18 8.32 -4.41
C GLY A 452 -9.46 6.95 -4.51
N TYR A 453 -9.90 5.87 -3.84
CA TYR A 453 -9.22 4.59 -3.70
C TYR A 453 -9.97 3.19 -3.77
N ARG A 454 -11.18 3.13 -4.42
CA ARG A 454 -11.78 2.17 -5.46
C ARG A 454 -11.67 2.44 -7.04
N GLU A 455 -12.19 3.53 -7.69
CA GLU A 455 -12.39 3.97 -9.13
C GLU A 455 -11.36 3.96 -10.28
N LEU A 456 -10.29 4.69 -10.40
CA LEU A 456 -9.29 4.51 -11.49
C LEU A 456 -8.79 2.98 -11.52
N LEU A 457 -9.22 2.04 -10.61
CA LEU A 457 -8.66 0.69 -10.25
C LEU A 457 -9.48 -0.22 -10.99
N LYS A 458 -10.78 -0.18 -10.64
CA LYS A 458 -12.02 0.28 -11.28
C LYS A 458 -11.97 1.20 -12.51
N GLY A 459 -10.83 1.64 -13.04
CA GLY A 459 -10.74 2.54 -14.22
C GLY A 459 -10.20 1.82 -15.44
N TYR A 460 -9.57 0.72 -15.17
CA TYR A 460 -8.93 -0.31 -15.92
C TYR A 460 -9.64 -1.55 -16.71
N PHE A 461 -10.24 -2.82 -16.54
CA PHE A 461 -10.83 -4.11 -15.81
C PHE A 461 -12.37 -4.02 -15.89
N SER A 462 -12.78 -3.19 -16.83
CA SER A 462 -14.06 -2.59 -17.16
C SER A 462 -13.98 -1.90 -18.49
N GLY A 463 -12.84 -1.85 -19.21
CA GLY A 463 -11.99 -2.98 -19.69
C GLY A 463 -12.74 -4.31 -19.97
N HIS A 464 -13.07 -4.73 -21.20
CA HIS A 464 -13.66 -6.08 -21.54
C HIS A 464 -12.53 -7.08 -21.86
N VAL A 465 -11.32 -6.57 -21.80
CA VAL A 465 -10.03 -7.22 -21.64
C VAL A 465 -9.85 -6.85 -20.16
N VAL A 466 -9.38 -7.73 -19.24
CA VAL A 466 -8.89 -7.58 -17.85
C VAL A 466 -7.87 -8.65 -17.29
N PRO A 467 -6.57 -8.55 -17.23
CA PRO A 467 -5.57 -9.50 -17.74
C PRO A 467 -5.55 -11.15 -17.49
N ASP A 468 -4.88 -11.93 -16.58
CA ASP A 468 -4.68 -13.39 -16.09
C ASP A 468 -4.35 -13.16 -14.57
N THR A 469 -3.33 -12.33 -14.11
CA THR A 469 -2.39 -12.28 -12.90
C THR A 469 -1.62 -10.69 -12.78
N ILE A 470 -1.06 -9.62 -11.98
CA ILE A 470 -0.61 -8.88 -10.61
C ILE A 470 0.39 -9.47 -9.46
N ILE A 471 1.80 -9.35 -9.13
CA ILE A 471 2.98 -9.62 -7.99
C ILE A 471 3.13 -9.39 -6.30
N MET A 472 2.80 -10.17 -5.18
CA MET A 472 2.55 -9.74 -3.71
C MET A 472 3.67 -9.74 -2.69
N ASN A 473 4.58 -8.83 -2.53
CA ASN A 473 5.10 -8.67 -1.14
C ASN A 473 3.97 -8.44 -0.10
N SER A 474 4.31 -8.05 1.12
CA SER A 474 3.73 -6.86 1.73
C SER A 474 3.61 -6.89 3.22
N GLY A 475 4.49 -6.11 3.75
CA GLY A 475 4.45 -5.63 5.11
C GLY A 475 5.52 -4.59 5.22
N LEU A 476 6.04 -3.84 4.25
CA LEU A 476 7.31 -3.18 4.55
C LEU A 476 7.14 -1.94 5.39
N HIS A 477 6.55 -0.96 4.78
CA HIS A 477 6.64 0.36 5.30
C HIS A 477 6.02 0.47 6.77
N ASP A 478 5.43 -0.51 7.54
CA ASP A 478 4.55 -0.23 8.75
C ASP A 478 5.41 0.09 9.91
N GLY A 479 5.81 1.33 9.89
CA GLY A 479 6.19 2.04 11.02
C GLY A 479 5.53 3.33 11.35
N VAL A 480 5.04 4.07 10.35
CA VAL A 480 4.48 5.45 10.25
C VAL A 480 2.88 5.74 9.74
N TYR A 481 1.53 5.20 9.92
CA TYR A 481 0.14 5.12 10.77
C TYR A 481 -0.28 4.60 12.18
N TRP A 482 -0.91 3.43 12.21
CA TRP A 482 -1.70 2.78 13.17
C TRP A 482 -0.95 2.77 14.61
N PRO A 483 -1.40 3.11 15.89
CA PRO A 483 -1.12 2.62 17.37
C PRO A 483 -0.99 1.25 18.26
N ASN A 484 -1.51 0.00 18.13
CA ASN A 484 -0.77 -1.29 18.49
C ASN A 484 -0.99 -2.60 17.58
N VAL A 485 -1.77 -3.69 17.89
CA VAL A 485 -2.35 -4.65 16.89
C VAL A 485 -3.90 -4.80 16.62
N ARG A 486 -4.89 -4.31 17.39
CA ARG A 486 -6.32 -4.54 17.05
C ARG A 486 -6.72 -4.00 15.71
N HIS A 487 -6.77 -2.69 15.67
CA HIS A 487 -7.44 -1.96 14.66
C HIS A 487 -7.19 -2.37 13.16
N PHE A 488 -6.19 -3.12 12.62
CA PHE A 488 -5.76 -3.02 11.19
C PHE A 488 -5.82 -4.26 10.46
N THR A 489 -5.62 -5.34 11.11
CA THR A 489 -6.72 -6.23 11.19
C THR A 489 -8.06 -5.45 10.76
N GLU A 490 -8.61 -4.31 11.29
CA GLU A 490 -9.67 -3.52 10.56
C GLU A 490 -9.17 -3.08 9.19
N GLY A 491 -8.14 -2.26 9.08
CA GLY A 491 -7.23 -2.12 7.93
C GLY A 491 -7.15 -3.17 6.82
N ALA A 492 -7.52 -4.39 7.12
CA ALA A 492 -7.03 -5.58 6.51
C ALA A 492 -8.08 -6.67 6.54
N ASP A 493 -9.16 -6.55 7.24
CA ASP A 493 -10.43 -6.94 6.65
C ASP A 493 -11.09 -5.58 6.23
N TYR A 494 -10.22 -4.62 5.86
CA TYR A 494 -10.46 -3.61 4.80
C TYR A 494 -10.57 -3.91 3.33
N ALA A 495 -9.58 -5.37 1.54
CA ALA A 495 -9.30 -5.43 0.14
C ALA A 495 -10.21 -6.48 -0.41
N ALA A 496 -10.69 -7.22 0.54
CA ALA A 496 -11.85 -7.89 0.78
C ALA A 496 -13.17 -7.14 0.50
N SER A 497 -14.01 -6.30 1.17
CA SER A 497 -15.37 -5.95 0.67
C SER A 497 -15.42 -5.20 -0.68
N PHE A 498 -14.19 -4.95 -1.08
CA PHE A 498 -13.36 -4.70 -2.21
C PHE A 498 -13.35 -6.06 -3.07
N TRP A 499 -12.42 -7.05 -3.40
CA TRP A 499 -12.32 -8.08 -4.59
C TRP A 499 -12.77 -9.73 -4.93
N ALA A 500 -13.65 -10.87 -4.48
CA ALA A 500 -15.10 -11.39 -3.77
C ALA A 500 -16.70 -10.57 -3.57
N GLU A 501 -17.40 -9.27 -3.74
CA GLU A 501 -17.41 -7.59 -3.97
C GLU A 501 -17.36 -6.57 -5.30
N VAL A 502 -16.21 -5.97 -5.79
CA VAL A 502 -15.58 -5.88 -7.25
C VAL A 502 -15.93 -6.90 -8.68
N PHE A 503 -15.72 -8.26 -9.29
CA PHE A 503 -14.92 -9.76 -9.47
C PHE A 503 -15.91 -10.85 -9.83
N ASN A 504 -17.08 -10.54 -9.44
CA ASN A 504 -18.29 -11.18 -9.54
C ASN A 504 -19.13 -10.04 -10.15
N GLY A 505 -18.77 -8.73 -10.09
CA GLY A 505 -18.89 -7.75 -11.15
C GLY A 505 -18.17 -8.18 -12.43
N VAL A 506 -17.22 -9.11 -12.29
CA VAL A 506 -16.42 -9.70 -13.35
C VAL A 506 -17.38 -10.70 -13.81
N ARG A 507 -17.62 -11.70 -12.97
CA ARG A 507 -18.43 -12.82 -13.38
C ARG A 507 -19.87 -12.36 -13.82
N GLN A 508 -20.37 -11.17 -13.41
CA GLN A 508 -21.57 -10.39 -13.83
C GLN A 508 -21.43 -9.82 -15.25
N ARG A 509 -20.31 -9.15 -15.54
CA ARG A 509 -19.92 -8.72 -16.88
C ARG A 509 -19.64 -9.97 -17.75
N GLY A 510 -18.85 -10.90 -17.24
CA GLY A 510 -18.86 -12.32 -17.52
C GLY A 510 -17.63 -12.79 -18.27
N LEU A 511 -16.49 -12.22 -18.04
CA LEU A 511 -15.28 -12.73 -18.65
C LEU A 511 -14.69 -13.66 -17.54
N THR A 512 -13.39 -13.88 -17.40
CA THR A 512 -12.86 -14.68 -16.29
C THR A 512 -12.00 -13.77 -15.38
N PRO A 513 -11.94 -13.96 -14.06
CA PRO A 513 -11.24 -13.06 -13.10
C PRO A 513 -9.68 -12.69 -13.16
N PRO A 514 -8.81 -12.78 -12.08
CA PRO A 514 -7.38 -13.23 -12.18
C PRO A 514 -6.53 -13.86 -11.02
N GLU A 515 -5.31 -14.27 -11.38
CA GLU A 515 -4.38 -15.29 -10.92
C GLU A 515 -3.37 -14.82 -9.87
N VAL A 516 -3.66 -13.80 -9.10
CA VAL A 516 -3.28 -13.78 -7.68
C VAL A 516 -2.14 -14.66 -7.13
N ILE A 517 -1.07 -14.08 -6.61
CA ILE A 517 -0.10 -14.75 -5.75
C ILE A 517 0.22 -13.87 -4.59
N TYR A 518 -0.09 -14.24 -3.35
CA TYR A 518 0.51 -13.57 -2.22
C TYR A 518 2.01 -13.80 -2.14
N ARG A 519 2.92 -13.06 -2.81
CA ARG A 519 4.36 -13.07 -2.46
C ARG A 519 4.55 -12.76 -0.89
N THR A 520 5.62 -12.31 -0.23
CA THR A 520 5.48 -11.78 1.18
C THR A 520 6.42 -10.62 1.44
N THR A 521 6.31 -9.84 2.54
CA THR A 521 7.22 -8.67 2.73
C THR A 521 8.68 -9.03 2.70
N ILE A 522 9.54 -8.17 2.17
CA ILE A 522 10.94 -8.16 2.61
C ILE A 522 11.09 -7.91 4.14
N THR A 523 12.10 -8.51 4.77
CA THR A 523 12.47 -8.22 6.16
C THR A 523 13.27 -6.92 6.25
N THR A 524 12.77 -5.92 6.97
CA THR A 524 13.44 -4.61 7.09
C THR A 524 14.76 -4.69 7.83
N GLY A 525 15.78 -3.98 7.32
CA GLY A 525 17.17 -4.24 7.69
C GLY A 525 17.97 -3.12 8.36
N GLY A 526 19.09 -3.48 9.00
CA GLY A 526 20.00 -2.56 9.69
C GLY A 526 19.26 -1.58 10.60
N TYR A 527 19.42 -0.26 10.38
CA TYR A 527 18.78 0.76 11.22
C TYR A 527 17.23 0.71 11.24
N ALA A 528 16.61 0.12 10.21
CA ALA A 528 15.16 -0.02 10.14
C ALA A 528 14.61 -1.08 11.11
N ARG A 529 15.45 -2.01 11.60
CA ARG A 529 15.06 -3.11 12.52
C ARG A 529 14.38 -2.63 13.79
N GLN A 530 14.73 -1.47 14.31
CA GLN A 530 14.11 -0.92 15.52
C GLN A 530 13.00 0.08 15.21
N LEU A 531 12.95 0.57 13.98
CA LEU A 531 11.98 1.59 13.63
C LEU A 531 10.58 1.03 13.80
N ALA A 532 9.67 1.98 13.92
CA ALA A 532 8.51 2.01 13.08
C ALA A 532 8.30 0.64 12.35
N PHE A 533 8.89 0.41 11.17
CA PHE A 533 8.74 -0.80 10.36
C PHE A 533 9.75 -1.89 10.72
N ASN A 534 9.60 -2.52 11.87
CA ASN A 534 10.54 -3.58 12.30
C ASN A 534 10.14 -5.01 11.85
N PRO A 535 11.07 -5.98 11.83
CA PRO A 535 10.83 -7.39 11.54
C PRO A 535 9.72 -8.05 12.37
N SER A 536 9.65 -7.82 13.69
CA SER A 536 8.56 -8.34 14.56
C SER A 536 7.21 -8.00 13.98
N LYS A 537 7.12 -6.74 13.59
CA LYS A 537 6.03 -6.23 12.82
C LYS A 537 5.96 -7.00 11.49
N MET A 538 6.95 -6.94 10.59
CA MET A 538 6.87 -7.50 9.21
C MET A 538 6.27 -8.90 9.16
N GLU A 539 6.75 -9.77 10.04
CA GLU A 539 6.33 -11.15 10.10
C GLU A 539 4.88 -11.30 10.56
N ALA A 540 4.55 -10.64 11.68
CA ALA A 540 3.20 -10.74 12.24
C ALA A 540 2.14 -10.29 11.23
N PHE A 541 2.59 -9.55 10.23
CA PHE A 541 1.82 -8.95 9.20
C PHE A 541 1.70 -9.97 8.14
N ASN A 542 2.77 -10.39 7.44
CA ASN A 542 2.78 -11.55 6.53
C ASN A 542 1.96 -12.76 7.01
N GLY A 543 1.88 -13.05 8.31
CA GLY A 543 0.92 -14.06 8.81
C GLY A 543 -0.54 -13.60 8.92
N VAL A 544 -0.83 -12.44 9.53
CA VAL A 544 -2.21 -11.95 9.62
C VAL A 544 -2.69 -11.44 8.23
N VAL A 545 -1.76 -11.19 7.34
CA VAL A 545 -1.94 -11.18 5.92
C VAL A 545 -2.53 -12.56 5.57
N LEU A 546 -1.73 -13.62 5.69
CA LEU A 546 -1.96 -14.89 4.99
C LEU A 546 -3.14 -15.77 5.45
N ASP A 547 -3.54 -15.81 6.73
CA ASP A 547 -4.71 -16.63 7.20
C ASP A 547 -6.02 -16.12 6.55
N LYS A 548 -5.88 -14.99 5.93
CA LYS A 548 -6.76 -13.93 6.14
C LYS A 548 -7.09 -13.50 4.77
N PHE A 549 -6.19 -13.32 3.82
CA PHE A 549 -6.76 -13.48 2.53
C PHE A 549 -7.40 -14.88 2.25
N ARG A 550 -7.37 -15.92 3.12
CA ARG A 550 -7.71 -17.33 2.74
C ARG A 550 -9.19 -17.84 2.68
N ALA A 551 -10.16 -17.31 3.47
CA ALA A 551 -11.53 -17.88 3.64
C ALA A 551 -12.82 -17.34 2.87
N TYR A 552 -12.75 -16.92 1.58
CA TYR A 552 -13.80 -16.55 0.59
C TYR A 552 -13.34 -17.06 -0.85
N GLY A 553 -12.23 -17.85 -1.00
CA GLY A 553 -11.45 -18.35 -2.21
C GLY A 553 -11.10 -17.60 -3.56
N LEU A 554 -9.81 -17.24 -3.81
CA LEU A 554 -9.08 -16.71 -5.03
C LEU A 554 -7.56 -16.29 -4.78
N VAL A 555 -6.83 -16.44 -3.66
CA VAL A 555 -5.40 -16.89 -3.82
C VAL A 555 -5.67 -18.35 -3.89
N ASP A 556 -5.91 -18.74 -5.11
CA ASP A 556 -5.56 -20.06 -5.58
C ASP A 556 -4.09 -20.33 -5.63
N ARG A 557 -3.07 -19.40 -5.66
CA ARG A 557 -1.71 -19.62 -5.12
C ARG A 557 -0.67 -18.25 -4.83
N VAL A 558 0.15 -17.80 -3.70
CA VAL A 558 1.55 -17.08 -3.13
C VAL A 558 3.15 -17.16 -3.51
N VAL A 559 4.09 -16.30 -2.97
CA VAL A 559 5.65 -16.36 -2.90
C VAL A 559 6.37 -15.72 -1.63
N ASP A 560 6.95 -16.43 -0.65
CA ASP A 560 7.47 -15.80 0.61
C ASP A 560 8.85 -15.05 0.58
N ASP A 561 8.88 -13.75 0.26
CA ASP A 561 10.11 -12.93 0.39
C ASP A 561 10.61 -12.78 1.82
N PHE A 562 9.74 -12.84 2.82
CA PHE A 562 10.11 -12.52 4.18
C PHE A 562 11.13 -13.53 4.64
N ASP A 563 10.79 -14.81 4.53
CA ASP A 563 11.74 -15.88 4.64
C ASP A 563 12.97 -15.71 3.71
N MET A 564 12.76 -15.31 2.46
CA MET A 564 13.84 -15.16 1.49
C MET A 564 14.81 -13.99 1.80
N THR A 565 14.38 -12.91 2.44
CA THR A 565 15.16 -11.67 2.68
C THR A 565 15.65 -11.57 4.13
N TYR A 566 14.99 -12.26 5.07
CA TYR A 566 15.38 -12.36 6.47
C TYR A 566 16.87 -12.67 6.69
N PRO A 567 17.48 -13.63 5.97
CA PRO A 567 18.90 -13.96 6.19
C PRO A 567 19.84 -12.77 5.88
N TRP A 568 19.35 -11.78 5.14
CA TRP A 568 20.11 -10.63 4.64
C TRP A 568 19.70 -9.29 5.27
N HIS A 569 18.97 -9.31 6.40
CA HIS A 569 18.39 -8.11 7.01
C HIS A 569 19.23 -7.49 8.15
N TYR A 570 20.12 -8.23 8.80
CA TYR A 570 20.78 -7.78 10.04
C TYR A 570 21.58 -6.48 9.91
N ASP A 571 22.18 -6.23 8.74
CA ASP A 571 22.92 -5.01 8.41
C ASP A 571 22.26 -4.23 7.25
N ASN A 572 22.98 -3.26 6.69
CA ASN A 572 22.59 -2.57 5.46
C ASN A 572 23.46 -2.95 4.26
N ARG A 573 23.98 -4.18 4.17
CA ARG A 573 24.86 -4.64 3.07
C ARG A 573 24.07 -4.95 1.80
N CYS A 574 22.95 -5.65 1.97
CA CYS A 574 22.03 -6.05 0.89
C CYS A 574 20.82 -5.11 0.75
N ASN A 575 20.64 -4.18 1.69
CA ASN A 575 19.45 -3.33 1.77
C ASN A 575 19.79 -1.87 2.16
N ASP A 576 18.91 -0.91 1.85
CA ASP A 576 18.98 0.47 2.35
C ASP A 576 18.26 0.69 3.70
N GLY A 577 17.89 -0.41 4.35
CA GLY A 577 17.01 -0.51 5.52
C GLY A 577 15.57 -0.85 5.15
N VAL A 578 15.09 -0.32 4.04
CA VAL A 578 13.72 -0.51 3.55
C VAL A 578 13.65 -0.88 2.07
N HIS A 579 14.79 -1.08 1.40
CA HIS A 579 14.83 -1.52 0.00
C HIS A 579 16.00 -2.47 -0.26
N TYR A 580 15.74 -3.62 -0.88
CA TYR A 580 16.77 -4.58 -1.31
C TYR A 580 17.20 -4.38 -2.78
N GLY A 581 16.29 -3.99 -3.67
CA GLY A 581 16.54 -3.97 -5.11
C GLY A 581 17.09 -2.66 -5.69
N ARG A 582 17.72 -1.80 -4.88
CA ARG A 582 18.14 -0.45 -5.32
C ARG A 582 19.05 -0.46 -6.55
N ALA A 583 19.08 0.64 -7.31
CA ALA A 583 19.93 0.72 -8.51
C ALA A 583 21.42 0.58 -8.14
N PRO A 584 22.18 -0.35 -8.79
CA PRO A 584 23.59 -0.56 -8.49
C PRO A 584 24.40 0.73 -8.68
N ALA A 585 25.30 1.00 -7.74
CA ALA A 585 26.12 2.20 -7.77
C ALA A 585 27.46 1.97 -7.06
N LYS A 586 28.57 2.34 -7.70
CA LYS A 586 29.90 2.34 -7.09
C LYS A 586 30.10 3.55 -6.17
N LEU A 587 29.26 3.65 -5.15
CA LEU A 587 29.22 4.71 -4.16
C LEU A 587 29.31 4.12 -2.75
N LYS A 588 29.64 4.96 -1.76
CA LYS A 588 29.58 4.55 -0.36
C LYS A 588 28.12 4.30 0.02
N TRP A 589 27.84 3.11 0.53
CA TRP A 589 26.52 2.65 0.95
C TRP A 589 26.30 2.88 2.45
N ARG A 590 25.13 2.48 2.98
CA ARG A 590 24.71 2.76 4.35
C ARG A 590 25.51 2.02 5.42
N ASP A 591 25.97 0.81 5.11
CA ASP A 591 26.94 0.03 5.89
C ASP A 591 28.35 0.67 5.92
N GLY A 592 28.58 1.71 5.11
CA GLY A 592 29.84 2.39 4.94
C GLY A 592 30.82 1.74 3.95
N GLN A 593 30.45 0.63 3.33
CA GLN A 593 31.21 -0.04 2.29
C GLN A 593 30.92 0.56 0.91
N ILE A 594 31.61 0.09 -0.14
CA ILE A 594 31.37 0.55 -1.51
C ILE A 594 30.43 -0.44 -2.22
N GLY A 595 29.31 0.08 -2.72
CA GLY A 595 28.24 -0.68 -3.39
C GLY A 595 27.38 -1.50 -2.43
N HIS A 596 26.19 -1.90 -2.91
CA HIS A 596 25.24 -2.71 -2.17
C HIS A 596 24.89 -3.98 -2.95
N GLN A 597 24.51 -5.04 -2.24
CA GLN A 597 24.28 -6.36 -2.81
C GLN A 597 22.79 -6.59 -3.10
N TYR A 598 22.35 -6.22 -4.30
CA TYR A 598 20.96 -6.29 -4.77
C TYR A 598 20.51 -7.68 -5.26
N PHE A 599 21.41 -8.69 -5.30
CA PHE A 599 21.12 -10.03 -5.86
C PHE A 599 19.90 -10.71 -5.23
N VAL A 600 19.63 -10.38 -3.96
CA VAL A 600 18.45 -10.83 -3.20
C VAL A 600 17.17 -10.48 -3.97
N ASP A 601 17.06 -9.26 -4.49
CA ASP A 601 15.88 -8.82 -5.26
C ASP A 601 15.93 -9.24 -6.75
N VAL A 602 17.12 -9.53 -7.31
CA VAL A 602 17.23 -10.15 -8.64
C VAL A 602 16.67 -11.57 -8.63
N MET A 603 16.92 -12.33 -7.56
CA MET A 603 16.31 -13.64 -7.34
C MET A 603 14.78 -13.54 -7.34
N LEU A 604 14.22 -12.57 -6.61
CA LEU A 604 12.78 -12.28 -6.59
C LEU A 604 12.22 -11.97 -7.98
N GLY A 605 12.97 -11.21 -8.79
CA GLY A 605 12.63 -10.98 -10.19
C GLY A 605 12.51 -12.26 -11.00
N HIS A 606 13.44 -13.21 -10.84
CA HIS A 606 13.37 -14.50 -11.53
C HIS A 606 12.26 -15.40 -11.01
N ILE A 607 11.92 -15.33 -9.72
CA ILE A 607 10.76 -16.03 -9.16
C ILE A 607 9.47 -15.47 -9.80
N GLY A 608 9.35 -14.13 -9.91
CA GLY A 608 8.22 -13.50 -10.61
C GLY A 608 8.07 -13.96 -12.07
N VAL A 609 9.16 -13.93 -12.84
CA VAL A 609 9.17 -14.39 -14.25
C VAL A 609 8.97 -15.91 -14.36
N SER A 610 9.38 -16.71 -13.36
CA SER A 610 9.09 -18.16 -13.32
C SER A 610 7.61 -18.44 -13.39
N ILE A 611 6.84 -17.61 -12.68
CA ILE A 611 5.41 -17.71 -12.66
C ILE A 611 4.85 -17.15 -13.97
N GLY A 612 5.48 -16.09 -14.50
CA GLY A 612 5.24 -15.52 -15.83
C GLY A 612 4.87 -16.53 -16.91
N ASN A 613 5.49 -17.70 -16.87
CA ASN A 613 5.41 -18.70 -17.94
C ASN A 613 4.13 -19.55 -17.92
N MET A 614 3.49 -19.67 -16.76
CA MET A 614 2.58 -20.78 -16.50
C MET A 614 1.16 -20.67 -17.09
N SER A 615 0.85 -19.75 -18.02
CA SER A 615 -0.55 -19.43 -18.39
C SER A 615 -0.97 -19.96 -19.74
N GLU A 616 -2.12 -20.65 -19.75
CA GLU A 616 -2.89 -20.88 -20.96
C GLU A 616 -4.39 -20.57 -20.77
N LYS A 617 -5.01 -20.01 -21.80
CA LYS A 617 -6.42 -19.57 -21.81
C LYS A 617 -7.37 -20.73 -22.07
N SER A 618 -8.46 -20.81 -21.30
CA SER A 618 -9.68 -21.52 -21.73
C SER A 618 -10.94 -20.68 -21.52
N ALA A 619 -11.91 -20.76 -22.44
CA ALA A 619 -13.12 -19.93 -22.47
C ALA A 619 -14.29 -20.55 -21.68
N ASN A 620 -15.19 -19.73 -21.12
CA ASN A 620 -16.16 -20.22 -20.12
C ASN A 620 -17.58 -19.56 -20.20
N PHE A 621 -18.64 -20.38 -20.07
CA PHE A 621 -20.06 -20.07 -20.42
C PHE A 621 -20.84 -19.21 -19.41
N GLY A 622 -20.18 -18.78 -18.33
CA GLY A 622 -20.85 -18.45 -17.07
C GLY A 622 -21.72 -17.18 -17.00
N TRP A 623 -22.33 -16.69 -18.10
CA TRP A 623 -23.19 -15.49 -18.08
C TRP A 623 -24.59 -15.75 -17.56
N VAL A 624 -25.20 -16.83 -18.05
CA VAL A 624 -26.66 -17.01 -18.02
C VAL A 624 -27.18 -17.25 -16.59
N MET A 625 -26.31 -17.66 -15.66
CA MET A 625 -26.64 -17.97 -14.26
C MET A 625 -26.58 -16.76 -13.30
N ARG A 626 -26.31 -15.52 -13.77
CA ARG A 626 -26.04 -14.36 -12.88
C ARG A 626 -26.96 -13.13 -13.09
N SER A 627 -28.18 -13.32 -13.59
CA SER A 627 -29.20 -12.25 -13.61
C SER A 627 -30.01 -12.23 -12.31
N ASN A 628 -30.07 -11.09 -11.62
CA ASN A 628 -30.85 -10.89 -10.39
C ASN A 628 -32.31 -10.44 -10.62
N SER A 629 -32.78 -10.42 -11.88
CA SER A 629 -34.21 -10.20 -12.14
C SER A 629 -35.00 -11.46 -11.82
N THR A 630 -35.83 -11.41 -10.78
CA THR A 630 -36.71 -12.54 -10.40
C THR A 630 -37.62 -12.97 -11.54
N LYS A 631 -38.10 -12.05 -12.39
CA LYS A 631 -38.83 -12.38 -13.63
C LYS A 631 -37.98 -13.15 -14.63
N ILE A 632 -36.71 -12.77 -14.84
CA ILE A 632 -35.82 -13.50 -15.76
C ILE A 632 -35.49 -14.88 -15.20
N GLN A 633 -35.21 -15.01 -13.89
CA GLN A 633 -35.02 -16.31 -13.26
C GLN A 633 -36.28 -17.19 -13.33
N TRP A 634 -37.48 -16.61 -13.22
CA TRP A 634 -38.75 -17.36 -13.39
C TRP A 634 -38.94 -17.83 -14.82
N TRP A 635 -38.76 -16.96 -15.81
CA TRP A 635 -38.81 -17.33 -17.23
C TRP A 635 -37.72 -18.35 -17.59
N PHE A 636 -36.51 -18.21 -17.06
CA PHE A 636 -35.42 -19.14 -17.34
C PHE A 636 -35.66 -20.51 -16.68
N LYS A 637 -36.25 -20.57 -15.47
CA LYS A 637 -36.70 -21.83 -14.85
C LYS A 637 -37.84 -22.49 -15.62
N LEU A 638 -38.80 -21.72 -16.13
CA LEU A 638 -39.85 -22.24 -17.01
C LEU A 638 -39.30 -22.77 -18.33
N LEU A 639 -38.34 -22.05 -18.92
CA LEU A 639 -37.68 -22.46 -20.16
C LEU A 639 -36.81 -23.70 -19.96
N THR A 640 -35.99 -23.76 -18.90
CA THR A 640 -35.19 -24.96 -18.60
C THR A 640 -36.03 -26.13 -18.17
N MET A 641 -37.13 -25.97 -17.42
CA MET A 641 -38.05 -27.08 -17.17
C MET A 641 -38.74 -27.56 -18.44
N SER A 642 -39.19 -26.67 -19.33
CA SER A 642 -39.79 -27.05 -20.61
C SER A 642 -38.77 -27.78 -21.52
N VAL A 643 -37.53 -27.32 -21.55
CA VAL A 643 -36.44 -27.94 -22.31
C VAL A 643 -36.00 -29.27 -21.68
N PHE A 644 -35.89 -29.38 -20.35
CA PHE A 644 -35.59 -30.65 -19.68
C PHE A 644 -36.72 -31.67 -19.84
N LEU A 645 -38.00 -31.24 -19.78
CA LEU A 645 -39.12 -32.13 -20.02
C LEU A 645 -39.16 -32.61 -21.48
N GLY A 646 -38.90 -31.71 -22.44
CA GLY A 646 -38.77 -32.07 -23.86
C GLY A 646 -37.58 -32.99 -24.15
N ILE A 647 -36.43 -32.78 -23.50
CA ILE A 647 -35.24 -33.63 -23.65
C ILE A 647 -35.45 -34.98 -22.96
N LEU A 648 -36.06 -35.05 -21.77
CA LEU A 648 -36.39 -36.33 -21.11
C LEU A 648 -37.36 -37.16 -21.93
N ILE A 649 -38.41 -36.55 -22.49
CA ILE A 649 -39.37 -37.23 -23.39
C ILE A 649 -38.69 -37.78 -24.65
N VAL A 650 -37.65 -37.10 -25.17
CA VAL A 650 -36.89 -37.56 -26.34
C VAL A 650 -35.81 -38.58 -25.98
N TRP A 651 -35.29 -38.57 -24.75
CA TRP A 651 -34.16 -39.43 -24.33
C TRP A 651 -34.61 -40.76 -23.70
N GLU A 652 -35.85 -40.88 -23.21
CA GLU A 652 -36.45 -42.16 -22.80
C GLU A 652 -36.94 -43.04 -23.97
N ILE A 653 -36.92 -42.55 -25.21
CA ILE A 653 -37.44 -43.30 -26.38
C ILE A 653 -36.39 -44.18 -27.08
N ASP A 654 -35.09 -43.84 -27.05
CA ASP A 654 -34.08 -44.51 -27.90
C ASP A 654 -32.91 -45.13 -27.12
N SER A 655 -33.14 -46.22 -26.37
CA SER A 655 -32.03 -47.06 -25.91
C SER A 655 -32.34 -48.55 -25.56
N VAL A 656 -31.90 -49.50 -26.41
CA VAL A 656 -32.03 -50.98 -26.23
C VAL A 656 -30.87 -51.78 -26.91
N THR A 657 -30.02 -52.51 -26.14
CA THR A 657 -28.93 -53.48 -26.56
C THR A 657 -27.78 -52.87 -27.40
N VAL A 658 -26.52 -53.38 -27.55
CA VAL A 658 -25.82 -54.66 -27.16
C VAL A 658 -24.30 -54.42 -26.80
N SER A 659 -23.34 -55.35 -27.02
CA SER A 659 -21.90 -55.27 -26.61
C SER A 659 -20.86 -56.02 -27.51
N VAL A 660 -19.55 -55.94 -27.14
CA VAL A 660 -18.35 -56.74 -27.54
C VAL A 660 -17.66 -56.52 -28.92
N GLY A 661 -16.43 -55.97 -28.85
CA GLY A 661 -15.19 -56.65 -29.30
C GLY A 661 -14.95 -57.05 -30.77
N SER A 662 -13.88 -56.47 -31.35
CA SER A 662 -13.18 -56.83 -32.61
C SER A 662 -13.69 -56.25 -33.94
N SER A 663 -12.90 -55.30 -34.47
CA SER A 663 -12.83 -54.81 -35.87
C SER A 663 -14.10 -54.27 -36.58
N ARG A 664 -14.17 -52.93 -36.69
CA ARG A 664 -14.99 -52.11 -37.63
C ARG A 664 -16.53 -52.19 -37.54
N LYS A 665 -17.12 -51.01 -37.22
CA LYS A 665 -18.49 -50.49 -37.47
C LYS A 665 -19.66 -50.90 -36.52
N PHE A 666 -20.23 -49.86 -35.88
CA PHE A 666 -21.66 -49.57 -35.55
C PHE A 666 -22.50 -50.37 -34.48
N SER A 667 -22.69 -49.74 -33.29
CA SER A 667 -23.92 -49.53 -32.43
C SER A 667 -24.79 -50.68 -31.89
N PRO A 668 -25.69 -50.51 -30.84
CA PRO A 668 -25.95 -49.44 -29.81
C PRO A 668 -25.87 -50.00 -28.31
N THR A 669 -26.50 -49.69 -27.11
CA THR A 669 -27.34 -48.70 -26.32
C THR A 669 -27.58 -49.15 -24.80
N PHE A 670 -28.61 -48.70 -24.01
CA PHE A 670 -28.75 -48.68 -22.50
C PHE A 670 -29.53 -49.82 -21.77
N LYS A 671 -29.38 -49.89 -20.41
CA LYS A 671 -30.39 -49.63 -19.32
C LYS A 671 -29.69 -49.57 -17.91
N ASP A 672 -30.19 -49.12 -16.74
CA ASP A 672 -31.43 -48.49 -16.15
C ASP A 672 -31.04 -47.71 -14.82
N PHE A 673 -31.97 -47.14 -14.01
CA PHE A 673 -31.75 -46.38 -12.73
C PHE A 673 -32.74 -46.79 -11.60
N SER A 674 -32.63 -46.31 -10.34
CA SER A 674 -33.65 -46.52 -9.28
C SER A 674 -33.85 -45.30 -8.35
N PHE A 675 -35.10 -45.02 -7.94
CA PHE A 675 -35.56 -43.71 -7.45
C PHE A 675 -36.66 -43.86 -6.36
N THR A 676 -36.30 -44.05 -5.07
CA THR A 676 -37.30 -44.58 -4.09
C THR A 676 -37.23 -44.08 -2.63
N ASN A 677 -36.77 -42.85 -2.35
CA ASN A 677 -36.84 -42.28 -0.98
C ASN A 677 -37.20 -40.77 -0.88
N ILE A 678 -37.64 -40.14 -1.97
CA ILE A 678 -37.91 -38.68 -2.02
C ILE A 678 -39.39 -38.32 -1.71
N ILE A 679 -40.31 -39.29 -1.67
CA ILE A 679 -41.76 -39.04 -1.49
C ILE A 679 -42.20 -39.02 -0.01
N GLU A 680 -41.46 -39.65 0.91
CA GLU A 680 -41.86 -39.70 2.34
C GLU A 680 -41.49 -38.43 3.13
N TYR A 681 -40.35 -37.79 2.82
CA TYR A 681 -39.92 -36.58 3.56
C TYR A 681 -40.74 -35.31 3.20
N TYR A 682 -41.34 -35.28 2.01
CA TYR A 682 -42.11 -34.12 1.53
C TYR A 682 -43.49 -34.00 2.20
N ASN A 683 -44.05 -35.11 2.70
CA ASN A 683 -45.37 -35.14 3.33
C ASN A 683 -45.36 -34.78 4.83
N PHE A 684 -44.22 -34.83 5.51
CA PHE A 684 -44.12 -34.48 6.94
C PHE A 684 -44.12 -32.96 7.17
N TRP A 685 -43.48 -32.19 6.29
CA TRP A 685 -43.32 -30.74 6.48
C TRP A 685 -44.59 -29.93 6.15
N LEU A 686 -45.53 -30.50 5.39
CA LEU A 686 -46.73 -29.79 4.91
C LEU A 686 -47.86 -29.70 5.95
N ASN A 687 -47.86 -30.55 6.99
CA ASN A 687 -49.01 -30.71 7.91
C ASN A 687 -48.91 -29.98 9.25
N THR A 688 -47.72 -29.55 9.70
CA THR A 688 -47.57 -28.94 11.04
C THR A 688 -47.71 -27.41 11.04
N TYR A 689 -47.65 -26.76 9.87
CA TYR A 689 -47.63 -25.29 9.75
C TYR A 689 -49.03 -24.62 9.77
N GLN A 690 -50.11 -25.34 10.12
CA GLN A 690 -51.50 -24.84 10.01
C GLN A 690 -52.26 -24.59 11.33
N ASN A 691 -51.64 -24.66 12.50
CA ASN A 691 -52.27 -24.25 13.78
C ASN A 691 -51.36 -23.31 14.58
N LEU A 692 -51.51 -21.99 14.43
CA LEU A 692 -52.38 -21.09 15.22
C LEU A 692 -51.68 -20.46 16.45
N ALA A 693 -51.27 -19.19 16.30
CA ALA A 693 -51.13 -18.23 17.42
C ALA A 693 -52.54 -17.68 17.77
N PRO A 694 -52.84 -17.13 18.98
CA PRO A 694 -52.34 -15.78 19.34
C PRO A 694 -52.29 -15.33 20.85
N LYS A 695 -51.61 -14.19 21.12
CA LYS A 695 -51.83 -13.14 22.18
C LYS A 695 -51.84 -13.50 23.70
N VAL A 696 -51.15 -12.69 24.53
CA VAL A 696 -51.73 -11.67 25.47
C VAL A 696 -50.66 -11.01 26.40
N GLU A 697 -50.76 -9.67 26.52
CA GLU A 697 -50.34 -8.67 27.55
C GLU A 697 -49.06 -8.63 28.44
N ARG A 698 -48.40 -7.45 28.35
CA ARG A 698 -47.94 -6.47 29.38
C ARG A 698 -46.97 -6.84 30.54
N GLN A 699 -45.82 -6.13 30.49
CA GLN A 699 -44.93 -5.56 31.54
C GLN A 699 -45.52 -5.31 32.97
N PRO A 700 -44.70 -5.11 34.06
CA PRO A 700 -43.33 -4.52 34.04
C PRO A 700 -42.21 -5.00 35.03
N ILE A 701 -40.96 -4.69 34.64
CA ILE A 701 -39.83 -4.14 35.45
C ILE A 701 -39.02 -5.04 36.44
N SER A 702 -37.81 -5.41 35.97
CA SER A 702 -36.48 -5.28 36.63
C SER A 702 -36.12 -6.20 37.83
N LEU A 703 -34.85 -6.52 38.13
CA LEU A 703 -33.54 -6.25 37.47
C LEU A 703 -32.45 -7.20 38.04
N ILE A 704 -31.28 -7.21 37.38
CA ILE A 704 -29.92 -7.58 37.87
C ILE A 704 -29.39 -9.02 37.65
N GLU A 705 -28.34 -9.02 36.82
CA GLU A 705 -27.12 -9.85 36.76
C GLU A 705 -27.05 -11.25 36.13
N ASN A 706 -26.01 -11.31 35.27
CA ASN A 706 -25.15 -12.42 34.89
C ASN A 706 -25.50 -13.32 33.69
N GLN A 707 -24.43 -13.52 32.91
CA GLN A 707 -24.23 -14.53 31.86
C GLN A 707 -25.14 -14.42 30.62
N VAL A 708 -24.81 -13.45 29.77
CA VAL A 708 -24.95 -13.66 28.32
C VAL A 708 -23.96 -14.75 27.91
N HIS A 709 -24.46 -15.97 27.75
CA HIS A 709 -23.79 -16.95 26.91
C HIS A 709 -23.67 -16.36 25.50
N VAL A 710 -22.44 -16.26 25.00
CA VAL A 710 -22.16 -16.18 23.55
C VAL A 710 -22.12 -17.62 23.05
N PRO A 711 -23.05 -18.06 22.17
CA PRO A 711 -22.87 -19.30 21.41
C PRO A 711 -21.85 -19.04 20.30
N ASP A 712 -21.02 -20.05 20.00
CA ASP A 712 -20.03 -20.00 18.92
C ASP A 712 -20.65 -19.60 17.57
N PHE A 713 -19.99 -18.67 16.87
CA PHE A 713 -20.20 -18.49 15.44
C PHE A 713 -19.18 -19.31 14.68
N SER A 714 -19.63 -20.48 14.21
CA SER A 714 -18.85 -21.39 13.37
C SER A 714 -18.53 -20.76 12.01
N LEU A 715 -17.30 -21.03 11.57
CA LEU A 715 -16.68 -20.54 10.34
C LEU A 715 -17.23 -21.25 9.09
N GLU A 716 -18.18 -20.66 8.34
CA GLU A 716 -18.49 -21.17 7.00
C GLU A 716 -19.12 -20.12 6.06
N MET A 717 -18.41 -19.79 4.96
CA MET A 717 -18.84 -19.22 3.66
C MET A 717 -17.81 -18.22 3.10
N VAL A 718 -17.23 -18.36 1.91
CA VAL A 718 -17.28 -19.44 0.89
C VAL A 718 -15.96 -19.46 0.14
N THR A 719 -15.20 -20.55 0.15
CA THR A 719 -14.21 -20.81 -0.91
C THR A 719 -14.92 -21.03 -2.25
N ASN A 720 -14.66 -20.21 -3.28
CA ASN A 720 -15.04 -20.58 -4.65
C ASN A 720 -14.10 -20.06 -5.74
N LEU A 721 -12.87 -20.59 -5.68
CA LEU A 721 -12.14 -20.99 -6.88
C LEU A 721 -11.63 -22.40 -6.74
N SER A 722 -12.34 -23.27 -7.45
CA SER A 722 -11.77 -24.41 -8.15
C SER A 722 -12.62 -24.67 -9.40
N ASN A 723 -11.97 -25.18 -10.44
CA ASN A 723 -12.50 -25.78 -11.66
C ASN A 723 -14.04 -25.86 -11.82
N LYS A 724 -14.57 -25.22 -12.88
CA LYS A 724 -15.56 -25.89 -13.72
C LYS A 724 -15.47 -25.50 -15.19
N GLU A 725 -15.74 -26.50 -16.02
CA GLU A 725 -15.39 -26.57 -17.44
C GLU A 725 -16.17 -25.63 -18.34
N GLN A 726 -15.67 -25.55 -19.57
CA GLN A 726 -16.26 -24.92 -20.74
C GLN A 726 -17.78 -25.11 -20.89
N THR A 727 -18.40 -24.07 -21.46
CA THR A 727 -19.40 -24.17 -22.53
C THR A 727 -19.32 -22.83 -23.32
N SER A 728 -19.92 -22.70 -24.51
CA SER A 728 -19.62 -21.66 -25.53
C SER A 728 -20.68 -20.54 -25.80
N SER A 729 -20.68 -19.39 -25.09
CA SER A 729 -21.64 -18.26 -25.31
C SER A 729 -21.10 -16.93 -24.73
N PRO A 730 -21.23 -15.79 -25.44
CA PRO A 730 -20.49 -14.56 -25.13
C PRO A 730 -21.08 -13.77 -23.96
N ARG A 731 -20.22 -12.98 -23.31
CA ARG A 731 -20.48 -12.30 -22.04
C ARG A 731 -20.22 -10.78 -22.22
N VAL A 732 -21.08 -9.89 -21.71
CA VAL A 732 -21.15 -8.44 -22.07
C VAL A 732 -20.95 -7.49 -20.89
N CYS A 733 -20.12 -6.44 -21.06
CA CYS A 733 -19.33 -5.91 -19.95
C CYS A 733 -19.07 -4.38 -19.92
N ARG A 734 -19.93 -3.62 -19.23
CA ARG A 734 -19.78 -2.19 -18.82
C ARG A 734 -18.40 -1.72 -18.29
N TRP A 735 -18.14 -0.39 -18.40
CA TRP A 735 -17.16 0.27 -17.54
C TRP A 735 -17.67 0.46 -16.08
N ILE A 736 -16.83 1.00 -15.21
CA ILE A 736 -16.98 1.08 -13.76
C ILE A 736 -17.01 2.54 -13.28
N SER A 737 -17.59 2.78 -12.10
CA SER A 737 -17.94 4.08 -11.53
C SER A 737 -17.96 4.13 -9.99
N ALA A 738 -17.71 5.32 -9.43
CA ALA A 738 -17.83 5.65 -8.00
C ALA A 738 -18.85 6.73 -7.94
N GLU A 739 -19.42 6.77 -6.75
CA GLU A 739 -20.07 7.94 -6.24
C GLU A 739 -19.41 8.24 -4.88
N LEU A 740 -19.30 9.53 -4.55
CA LEU A 740 -18.99 9.98 -3.21
C LEU A 740 -20.12 9.53 -2.27
N GLU A 741 -19.79 9.22 -1.01
CA GLU A 741 -20.82 8.84 -0.03
C GLU A 741 -21.78 10.02 0.23
N ALA A 742 -23.09 9.79 0.13
CA ALA A 742 -24.08 10.84 0.37
C ALA A 742 -24.02 11.35 1.83
N ASN A 743 -24.04 12.67 2.02
CA ASN A 743 -23.79 13.36 3.30
C ASN A 743 -22.39 13.08 3.87
N TYR A 744 -21.37 13.08 3.02
CA TYR A 744 -19.99 12.69 3.36
C TYR A 744 -19.48 13.37 4.64
N SER A 745 -19.67 14.68 4.82
CA SER A 745 -19.19 15.41 6.00
C SER A 745 -19.84 14.92 7.30
N LEU A 746 -21.14 14.60 7.27
CA LEU A 746 -21.88 14.14 8.44
C LEU A 746 -21.51 12.70 8.78
N ASN A 747 -21.37 11.84 7.78
CA ASN A 747 -21.01 10.45 7.97
C ASN A 747 -19.56 10.35 8.48
N LEU A 748 -18.63 11.11 7.90
CA LEU A 748 -17.25 11.20 8.36
C LEU A 748 -17.16 11.71 9.81
N LEU A 749 -17.89 12.77 10.16
CA LEU A 749 -17.89 13.29 11.53
C LEU A 749 -18.52 12.31 12.52
N THR A 750 -19.59 11.61 12.13
CA THR A 750 -20.27 10.61 12.98
C THR A 750 -19.36 9.40 13.21
N LYS A 751 -18.72 8.88 12.15
CA LYS A 751 -17.77 7.77 12.26
C LYS A 751 -16.52 8.18 13.08
N TRP A 752 -16.05 9.44 12.99
CA TRP A 752 -14.95 9.98 13.80
C TRP A 752 -15.28 10.17 15.29
N LEU A 753 -16.49 10.66 15.60
CA LEU A 753 -16.92 10.96 16.97
C LEU A 753 -17.50 9.74 17.70
N ALA A 754 -17.75 8.63 17.00
CA ALA A 754 -18.20 7.40 17.64
C ALA A 754 -17.22 6.98 18.74
N PRO A 755 -17.69 6.72 19.98
CA PRO A 755 -16.84 6.08 20.99
C PRO A 755 -16.41 4.74 20.40
N GLY A 756 -15.09 4.51 20.27
CA GLY A 756 -14.51 3.40 19.47
C GLY A 756 -15.00 2.01 19.88
N GLY A 757 -16.14 1.61 19.31
CA GLY A 757 -16.99 0.49 19.69
C GLY A 757 -17.36 0.40 21.17
N ASP A 758 -17.89 -0.75 21.55
CA ASP A 758 -18.12 -1.14 22.95
C ASP A 758 -16.84 -1.04 23.81
N GLN A 759 -16.98 -1.19 25.12
CA GLN A 759 -15.86 -1.24 26.06
C GLN A 759 -14.78 -2.28 25.67
N LEU A 760 -15.19 -3.33 24.93
CA LEU A 760 -14.35 -4.34 24.28
C LEU A 760 -13.47 -3.82 23.13
N CYS A 761 -13.88 -2.76 22.41
CA CYS A 761 -13.26 -2.27 21.17
C CYS A 761 -12.20 -1.18 21.38
N ARG A 762 -12.14 -0.55 22.56
CA ARG A 762 -11.14 0.48 22.94
C ARG A 762 -9.74 -0.07 23.19
N GLY A 763 -8.75 0.84 23.21
CA GLY A 763 -7.40 0.65 23.76
C GLY A 763 -6.46 -0.22 22.92
N SER A 764 -7.06 -1.07 22.10
CA SER A 764 -6.41 -1.94 21.17
C SER A 764 -6.57 -1.28 19.83
N ARG A 765 -5.50 -1.27 19.07
CA ARG A 765 -5.33 -0.57 17.82
C ARG A 765 -4.31 -1.41 16.98
N THR A 766 -4.36 -1.57 15.65
CA THR A 766 -4.09 -2.37 14.36
C THR A 766 -3.02 -3.46 13.79
N VAL A 767 -3.22 -4.76 13.34
CA VAL A 767 -2.40 -5.76 12.46
C VAL A 767 -3.03 -6.92 11.62
N ASP A 768 -3.29 -6.74 10.28
CA ASP A 768 -3.24 -7.52 8.97
C ASP A 768 -4.41 -8.35 8.27
N VAL A 769 -4.30 -8.64 6.93
CA VAL A 769 -5.44 -8.67 5.96
C VAL A 769 -6.22 -9.93 5.82
N LYS A 770 -7.40 -9.97 6.44
CA LYS A 770 -8.48 -10.77 5.89
C LYS A 770 -8.97 -10.21 4.57
N ILE A 771 -8.43 -10.71 3.45
CA ILE A 771 -9.21 -10.82 2.23
C ILE A 771 -9.69 -12.18 1.90
N PRO A 772 -10.62 -12.80 2.64
CA PRO A 772 -10.72 -14.24 2.64
C PRO A 772 -10.76 -14.90 1.27
N ALA A 773 -11.08 -14.25 0.20
CA ALA A 773 -10.86 -14.93 -1.05
C ALA A 773 -9.36 -15.15 -1.38
N LEU A 774 -8.57 -14.11 -1.27
CA LEU A 774 -7.20 -13.96 -1.68
C LEU A 774 -5.94 -14.64 -1.06
N ASP A 775 -5.83 -15.65 -0.16
CA ASP A 775 -4.50 -16.01 0.41
C ASP A 775 -3.97 -17.41 0.19
N GLY A 776 -2.66 -17.42 0.29
CA GLY A 776 -2.02 -18.50 0.96
C GLY A 776 -1.76 -19.74 0.13
N ARG A 777 -2.39 -19.98 -1.02
CA ARG A 777 -1.89 -20.99 -1.98
C ARG A 777 -0.46 -20.49 -2.56
N GLU A 778 0.30 -20.84 -3.66
CA GLU A 778 1.40 -20.14 -4.54
C GLU A 778 1.30 -19.54 -6.17
N ASN A 779 0.23 -19.59 -7.15
CA ASN A 779 -0.44 -18.80 -8.34
C ASN A 779 -2.03 -19.06 -8.72
N VAL A 780 -2.91 -18.22 -9.32
CA VAL A 780 -4.46 -18.41 -9.52
C VAL A 780 -5.30 -18.50 -10.89
N GLU A 781 -5.02 -19.21 -12.00
CA GLU A 781 -5.34 -18.79 -13.44
C GLU A 781 -6.68 -18.00 -13.84
N LEU A 782 -6.76 -16.62 -13.97
CA LEU A 782 -8.05 -15.93 -14.38
C LEU A 782 -8.04 -14.60 -15.28
N SER A 783 -8.92 -14.47 -16.29
CA SER A 783 -8.65 -13.79 -17.59
C SER A 783 -8.92 -12.30 -17.90
N THR A 784 -8.57 -11.92 -19.15
CA THR A 784 -8.99 -10.66 -19.73
C THR A 784 -10.49 -10.44 -19.95
N GLY A 785 -11.25 -10.00 -18.94
CA GLY A 785 -12.40 -9.18 -19.28
C GLY A 785 -13.36 -8.45 -18.32
N ASP A 786 -13.42 -8.64 -17.02
CA ASP A 786 -14.59 -8.26 -16.22
C ASP A 786 -14.35 -7.33 -14.94
N ILE A 787 -15.36 -6.74 -14.23
CA ILE A 787 -15.21 -5.80 -13.02
C ILE A 787 -14.78 -6.58 -11.77
N HIS A 788 -14.02 -6.18 -10.73
CA HIS A 788 -13.22 -7.19 -9.94
C HIS A 788 -13.28 -7.90 -8.41
N GLU A 789 -14.13 -8.33 -7.33
CA GLU A 789 -15.61 -8.55 -6.63
C GLU A 789 -15.34 -9.12 -5.36
N PHE A 790 -14.90 -8.61 -4.07
CA PHE A 790 -14.42 -9.07 -2.57
C PHE A 790 -15.52 -8.72 -1.51
N VAL A 791 -15.93 -9.58 -0.56
CA VAL A 791 -16.24 -9.20 0.85
C VAL A 791 -14.83 -9.19 1.55
N PHE A 792 -14.17 -8.67 2.63
CA PHE A 792 -13.85 -7.66 3.70
C PHE A 792 -14.68 -7.51 4.98
N HIS A 793 -14.05 -7.81 6.14
CA HIS A 793 -14.49 -7.86 7.56
C HIS A 793 -13.44 -7.56 8.62
N ALA A 794 -12.83 -6.43 8.42
CA ALA A 794 -11.88 -5.72 9.22
C ALA A 794 -11.75 -6.28 10.64
N LEU A 795 -10.57 -6.85 10.92
CA LEU A 795 -10.08 -7.80 11.90
C LEU A 795 -9.51 -7.18 13.21
N TYR A 796 -9.42 -7.82 14.39
CA TYR A 796 -8.68 -7.30 15.57
C TYR A 796 -7.24 -7.96 15.67
N ASP A 797 -6.39 -7.82 16.70
CA ASP A 797 -5.07 -8.50 16.72
C ASP A 797 -5.25 -9.99 16.53
N SER A 798 -6.19 -10.50 17.33
CA SER A 798 -7.03 -11.62 17.03
C SER A 798 -7.76 -11.14 15.83
N GLY A 799 -7.31 -11.46 14.63
CA GLY A 799 -8.15 -11.31 13.46
C GLY A 799 -9.32 -12.30 13.50
N LYS A 800 -10.09 -12.26 14.58
CA LYS A 800 -11.54 -12.14 14.52
C LYS A 800 -11.81 -10.75 13.93
N PRO A 801 -12.77 -10.55 13.02
CA PRO A 801 -13.29 -9.22 12.68
C PRO A 801 -13.45 -8.32 13.91
N ARG A 802 -12.96 -7.08 13.82
CA ARG A 802 -13.44 -5.93 14.59
C ARG A 802 -14.90 -5.57 14.30
N CYS A 803 -15.20 -4.41 14.87
CA CYS A 803 -16.47 -3.87 15.26
C CYS A 803 -16.67 -2.39 14.84
N SER A 804 -15.71 -1.72 14.19
CA SER A 804 -15.76 -0.26 13.98
C SER A 804 -15.12 0.20 12.66
N GLY A 805 -14.81 1.48 12.50
CA GLY A 805 -14.25 2.01 11.27
C GLY A 805 -13.03 2.89 11.49
N GLY A 806 -12.85 3.82 10.57
CA GLY A 806 -11.99 4.98 10.78
C GLY A 806 -10.56 4.92 10.35
N ASP A 807 -10.07 3.73 10.11
CA ASP A 807 -8.97 3.55 9.18
C ASP A 807 -9.22 4.41 7.88
N TYR A 808 -8.22 5.00 7.22
CA TYR A 808 -8.38 5.97 6.12
C TYR A 808 -7.49 5.49 4.99
N PHE A 809 -7.91 5.29 3.75
CA PHE A 809 -7.20 4.34 2.92
C PHE A 809 -6.54 4.90 1.48
N GLU A 810 -5.38 4.51 0.82
CA GLU A 810 -4.56 4.57 -0.56
C GLU A 810 -3.94 3.39 -1.71
N THR A 811 -4.52 2.68 -2.77
CA THR A 811 -4.32 1.34 -3.59
C THR A 811 -3.69 1.16 -5.04
N ASP A 812 -2.44 0.83 -5.20
CA ASP A 812 -1.69 1.16 -6.41
C ASP A 812 -1.70 0.40 -7.81
N ILE A 813 -2.75 0.28 -8.64
CA ILE A 813 -2.71 -0.49 -9.96
C ILE A 813 -2.03 0.22 -11.22
N ALA A 814 -0.70 0.10 -11.53
CA ALA A 814 0.10 0.61 -12.73
C ALA A 814 1.37 -0.15 -13.08
N GLY A 815 2.46 0.40 -13.85
CA GLY A 815 4.03 0.53 -13.82
C GLY A 815 5.01 0.45 -15.06
N GLU A 816 5.48 -0.67 -15.61
CA GLU A 816 5.55 -0.79 -17.11
C GLU A 816 4.10 -0.59 -17.71
N THR A 817 3.49 -0.92 -18.87
CA THR A 817 2.29 -0.14 -19.40
C THR A 817 0.91 -0.36 -18.75
N TRP A 818 0.24 0.74 -18.43
CA TRP A 818 -0.98 1.05 -17.66
C TRP A 818 -0.62 1.81 -16.30
N LYS A 819 -1.43 2.74 -15.80
CA LYS A 819 -1.31 3.51 -14.54
C LYS A 819 -2.60 4.08 -13.84
N SER A 820 -3.07 3.50 -12.70
CA SER A 820 -4.13 4.05 -11.79
C SER A 820 -4.14 3.98 -10.24
N ARG A 821 -4.35 5.13 -9.55
CA ARG A 821 -4.76 5.19 -8.11
C ARG A 821 -6.24 5.22 -8.13
N PRO A 822 -6.99 4.43 -7.37
CA PRO A 822 -8.43 4.63 -7.62
C PRO A 822 -9.59 4.40 -6.65
N PRO A 823 -10.70 5.31 -6.42
CA PRO A 823 -12.03 5.64 -5.54
C PRO A 823 -13.05 5.03 -4.39
N ILE A 824 -12.83 4.91 -3.01
CA ILE A 824 -13.49 4.09 -1.83
C ILE A 824 -15.01 3.88 -1.53
N LYS A 825 -15.27 2.83 -0.69
CA LYS A 825 -16.25 2.71 0.43
C LYS A 825 -15.85 2.25 1.90
N ASP A 826 -15.86 3.12 2.93
CA ASP A 826 -15.97 2.75 4.38
C ASP A 826 -17.34 2.15 4.77
N LEU A 827 -17.45 0.87 5.13
CA LEU A 827 -18.71 0.33 5.71
C LEU A 827 -18.76 0.35 7.26
N GLY A 828 -17.72 0.83 7.94
CA GLY A 828 -17.79 1.40 9.31
C GLY A 828 -18.00 0.46 10.49
N ASN A 829 -18.43 -0.78 10.27
CA ASN A 829 -18.36 -1.91 11.23
C ASN A 829 -17.00 -2.61 11.20
N GLY A 830 -16.23 -2.28 10.17
CA GLY A 830 -15.05 -2.98 9.85
C GLY A 830 -15.41 -4.06 8.85
N THR A 831 -15.77 -3.57 7.67
CA THR A 831 -16.12 -4.21 6.40
C THR A 831 -16.26 -3.01 5.47
N TYR A 832 -15.85 -3.12 4.22
CA TYR A 832 -15.02 -2.06 3.65
C TYR A 832 -14.75 -2.33 2.09
N GLN A 833 -15.10 -1.50 1.05
CA GLN A 833 -15.39 -1.93 -0.40
C GLN A 833 -14.90 -1.20 -1.76
N PHE A 834 -14.37 -1.92 -2.84
CA PHE A 834 -13.66 -1.63 -4.20
C PHE A 834 -14.55 -1.83 -5.45
N PHE A 835 -14.15 -1.38 -6.65
CA PHE A 835 -14.10 -2.23 -7.87
C PHE A 835 -12.67 -2.24 -8.56
N LEU A 836 -12.41 -2.90 -9.70
CA LEU A 836 -11.05 -3.17 -10.23
C LEU A 836 -11.06 -3.45 -11.69
N GLN A 837 -9.87 -3.26 -12.28
CA GLN A 837 -9.73 -2.73 -13.63
C GLN A 837 -8.29 -3.05 -14.43
N VAL A 838 -8.05 -3.63 -15.69
CA VAL A 838 -7.26 -3.30 -17.00
C VAL A 838 -7.93 -3.52 -18.46
N HIS A 839 -7.48 -3.13 -19.74
CA HIS A 839 -8.13 -3.25 -21.16
C HIS A 839 -7.37 -3.86 -22.45
N PRO A 840 -7.90 -4.79 -23.26
CA PRO A 840 -7.04 -6.42 -24.12
C PRO A 840 -5.92 -6.35 -25.08
N ASP A 841 -5.24 -5.24 -25.22
CA ASP A 841 -4.25 -5.15 -26.31
C ASP A 841 -2.87 -5.73 -25.91
N PHE A 842 -2.81 -6.66 -24.91
CA PHE A 842 -1.78 -6.42 -23.88
C PHE A 842 -1.22 -7.45 -22.80
N SER A 843 -1.63 -8.72 -22.39
CA SER A 843 -1.78 -9.64 -21.08
C SER A 843 -0.77 -10.56 -20.05
N GLY A 844 -0.31 -10.26 -18.73
CA GLY A 844 0.82 -10.91 -17.81
C GLY A 844 1.24 -10.56 -16.23
N ASP A 845 2.45 -10.84 -15.62
CA ASP A 845 3.12 -10.69 -14.21
C ASP A 845 3.71 -9.37 -13.50
N TYR A 846 2.88 -8.46 -12.91
CA TYR A 846 3.29 -7.05 -12.48
C TYR A 846 3.17 -7.15 -10.90
N ASN A 847 2.03 -7.04 -10.13
CA ASN A 847 1.41 -6.37 -8.89
C ASN A 847 0.31 -5.05 -8.92
N LEU A 848 -0.46 -4.44 -7.98
CA LEU A 848 -1.05 -2.98 -7.98
C LEU A 848 -0.51 -1.99 -6.79
N THR A 849 -1.08 -1.55 -5.63
CA THR A 849 -0.44 -1.59 -4.23
C THR A 849 -1.22 -1.04 -3.00
N ILE A 850 -1.43 -1.85 -1.97
CA ILE A 850 -2.01 -1.49 -0.67
C ILE A 850 -0.98 -1.09 0.47
N ILE A 851 -1.12 0.16 0.98
CA ILE A 851 -0.46 1.12 2.01
C ILE A 851 -1.57 1.80 2.92
N LEU A 852 -1.82 2.39 4.17
CA LEU A 852 -1.53 2.76 5.69
C LEU A 852 -0.78 3.93 6.57
N LEU A 853 -1.34 5.16 6.97
CA LEU A 853 -0.67 6.43 7.66
C LEU A 853 -0.72 7.21 9.10
N PHE A 854 -1.49 7.37 10.23
CA PHE A 854 -2.79 7.60 10.95
C PHE A 854 -3.90 6.79 11.76
N ARG A 855 -3.71 5.77 12.68
CA ARG A 855 -4.80 4.79 13.23
C ARG A 855 -6.24 5.35 13.38
N HIS A 856 -7.34 4.66 13.03
CA HIS A 856 -8.66 5.09 13.58
C HIS A 856 -8.97 6.59 13.33
N TYR A 857 -8.79 7.04 12.09
CA TYR A 857 -8.83 8.43 11.63
C TYR A 857 -7.79 9.34 12.33
N GLU A 858 -6.70 8.82 12.94
CA GLU A 858 -5.61 9.61 13.56
C GLU A 858 -5.04 10.64 12.54
N GLY A 859 -5.40 10.60 11.25
CA GLY A 859 -4.77 11.39 10.19
C GLY A 859 -5.43 12.69 9.91
N LEU A 860 -6.67 12.70 10.34
CA LEU A 860 -7.43 13.88 10.62
C LEU A 860 -6.95 14.55 11.91
N ARG A 861 -5.97 13.98 12.66
CA ARG A 861 -5.35 14.65 13.80
C ARG A 861 -4.29 15.66 13.37
N PHE A 862 -4.02 16.56 14.30
CA PHE A 862 -3.10 17.67 14.12
C PHE A 862 -1.63 17.28 13.91
N TRP A 863 -1.13 16.32 14.68
CA TRP A 863 0.25 15.81 14.61
C TRP A 863 0.26 14.35 14.20
N PRO A 864 0.01 14.08 12.93
CA PRO A 864 -0.30 12.75 12.50
C PRO A 864 1.04 12.00 12.22
N GLU A 865 2.19 12.66 12.22
CA GLU A 865 3.55 12.11 12.02
C GLU A 865 4.02 11.17 13.11
N ARG A 866 3.62 11.44 14.36
CA ARG A 866 3.82 10.47 15.42
C ARG A 866 2.77 9.41 15.30
N PHE A 867 1.56 9.79 14.87
CA PHE A 867 0.42 8.92 14.55
C PHE A 867 0.61 8.20 13.25
N ALA A 868 1.85 7.89 13.05
CA ALA A 868 2.41 7.11 12.05
C ALA A 868 2.93 5.76 12.70
N PHE A 869 2.93 4.44 12.33
CA PHE A 869 2.57 3.22 11.44
C PHE A 869 2.78 2.70 9.92
N ASP A 870 2.75 3.25 8.66
CA ASP A 870 3.41 3.11 7.30
C ASP A 870 3.39 1.89 6.36
N LYS A 871 2.93 0.65 6.53
CA LYS A 871 3.38 -0.51 5.68
C LYS A 871 3.08 -0.46 4.21
N VAL A 872 3.13 -1.60 3.69
CA VAL A 872 2.81 -2.07 2.42
C VAL A 872 2.19 -3.27 3.04
N LEU A 873 0.91 -3.49 3.27
CA LEU A 873 0.48 -4.75 3.90
C LEU A 873 -0.17 -5.66 2.93
N ARG A 874 -0.51 -5.08 1.78
CA ARG A 874 -0.57 -5.82 0.58
C ARG A 874 -0.02 -5.11 -0.63
N VAL A 875 0.67 -5.92 -1.35
CA VAL A 875 1.19 -5.92 -2.73
C VAL A 875 0.68 -7.29 -3.34
N ILE A 876 -0.07 -7.78 -4.45
CA ILE A 876 -0.38 -9.27 -5.08
C ILE A 876 0.38 -9.60 -6.31
N SER A 877 0.65 -10.94 -6.61
CA SER A 877 1.33 -11.87 -7.63
C SER A 877 0.52 -12.70 -8.71
N ILE A 878 -0.79 -12.58 -8.98
CA ILE A 878 -1.30 -12.10 -10.31
C ILE A 878 0.11 -11.95 -11.38
N LYS A 879 0.54 -12.20 -12.71
CA LYS A 879 0.49 -13.03 -14.04
C LYS A 879 -0.33 -12.89 -15.41
N PHE A 880 -1.05 -11.85 -15.88
CA PHE A 880 -2.18 -11.44 -16.75
C PHE A 880 -2.77 -11.82 -18.26
N PHE A 881 -3.33 -13.00 -18.67
CA PHE A 881 -3.94 -13.59 -19.93
C PHE A 881 -5.10 -12.95 -20.74
N LYS A 882 -4.86 -12.62 -22.02
CA LYS A 882 -5.88 -12.16 -22.98
C LYS A 882 -7.03 -13.14 -23.26
N SER A 883 -8.10 -13.10 -22.47
CA SER A 883 -9.43 -13.65 -22.76
C SER A 883 -9.99 -13.03 -24.04
N ALA A 884 -10.87 -13.80 -24.66
CA ALA A 884 -11.41 -13.53 -25.99
C ALA A 884 -12.64 -12.60 -25.96
N VAL A 885 -12.56 -11.42 -25.32
CA VAL A 885 -13.76 -10.59 -25.18
C VAL A 885 -13.47 -9.08 -25.31
N GLU A 886 -14.50 -8.27 -25.62
CA GLU A 886 -14.34 -7.02 -26.39
C GLU A 886 -15.13 -5.80 -25.89
N LEU A 887 -14.52 -4.61 -25.81
CA LEU A 887 -15.01 -3.55 -24.96
C LEU A 887 -15.76 -2.41 -25.65
N PRO A 888 -16.74 -1.75 -24.99
CA PRO A 888 -17.03 -0.35 -25.19
C PRO A 888 -15.75 0.48 -25.19
N GLU A 889 -15.29 0.89 -26.37
CA GLU A 889 -14.17 1.81 -26.48
C GLU A 889 -14.37 3.01 -25.54
N ILE A 890 -13.27 3.52 -24.98
CA ILE A 890 -13.34 4.76 -24.22
C ILE A 890 -13.67 5.89 -25.18
N SER A 891 -14.89 6.42 -25.10
CA SER A 891 -15.22 7.67 -25.77
C SER A 891 -14.49 8.84 -25.14
N GLN A 892 -14.07 9.81 -25.95
CA GLN A 892 -13.49 11.06 -25.46
C GLN A 892 -14.45 11.79 -24.50
N CYS A 893 -13.92 12.38 -23.42
CA CYS A 893 -14.66 13.08 -22.39
C CYS A 893 -15.52 14.21 -22.92
N LYS A 894 -16.79 14.19 -22.51
CA LYS A 894 -17.78 15.25 -22.72
C LYS A 894 -18.05 15.97 -21.41
N LYS A 895 -18.72 17.10 -21.49
CA LYS A 895 -19.05 17.95 -20.35
C LYS A 895 -19.80 17.21 -19.21
N LEU A 896 -20.65 16.25 -19.55
CA LEU A 896 -21.44 15.46 -18.59
C LEU A 896 -20.61 14.43 -17.82
N ASP A 897 -19.51 13.94 -18.39
CA ASP A 897 -18.61 12.98 -17.75
C ASP A 897 -17.87 13.63 -16.57
N LEU A 898 -17.55 14.93 -16.71
CA LEU A 898 -16.85 15.74 -15.71
C LEU A 898 -17.74 16.24 -14.56
N VAL A 899 -19.01 15.80 -14.48
CA VAL A 899 -19.90 16.10 -13.33
C VAL A 899 -19.67 15.11 -12.18
N ARG A 900 -19.06 13.95 -12.48
CA ARG A 900 -18.75 12.91 -11.49
C ARG A 900 -17.83 13.42 -10.41
N ASP A 901 -18.23 13.16 -9.18
CA ASP A 901 -17.60 13.58 -7.94
C ASP A 901 -16.18 13.03 -7.77
N VAL A 902 -15.94 11.89 -8.39
CA VAL A 902 -14.90 10.94 -8.04
C VAL A 902 -14.58 10.10 -9.30
N TRP A 903 -13.31 9.91 -9.66
CA TRP A 903 -12.94 9.49 -11.03
C TRP A 903 -12.37 8.09 -11.23
N SER A 904 -12.88 7.42 -12.27
CA SER A 904 -12.38 6.14 -12.81
C SER A 904 -11.29 6.26 -13.84
N GLY A 905 -10.33 7.12 -13.54
CA GLY A 905 -9.12 7.39 -14.31
C GLY A 905 -8.41 6.21 -14.97
N ARG A 906 -7.43 6.54 -15.83
CA ARG A 906 -6.33 5.70 -16.28
C ARG A 906 -5.24 6.38 -17.07
N TRP A 907 -4.02 6.38 -16.55
CA TRP A 907 -2.87 6.50 -17.44
C TRP A 907 -2.71 5.23 -18.27
N THR A 908 -2.16 5.44 -19.47
CA THR A 908 -1.79 4.43 -20.49
C THR A 908 -0.50 4.89 -21.21
N ARG A 909 0.37 3.98 -21.65
CA ARG A 909 1.60 4.25 -22.42
C ARG A 909 1.63 3.32 -23.61
N HIS A 910 1.71 3.93 -24.77
CA HIS A 910 1.63 3.20 -26.03
C HIS A 910 3.02 2.90 -26.59
N VAL A 911 3.96 3.81 -26.34
CA VAL A 911 5.35 3.75 -26.82
C VAL A 911 6.30 4.20 -25.72
N LYS A 912 7.39 3.46 -25.54
CA LYS A 912 8.44 3.68 -24.55
C LYS A 912 9.77 3.91 -25.29
N ASN A 913 10.37 5.08 -25.10
CA ASN A 913 11.75 5.35 -25.49
C ASN A 913 12.62 5.20 -24.24
N ASP A 914 13.18 4.01 -24.10
CA ASP A 914 14.00 3.66 -22.94
C ASP A 914 15.30 4.48 -22.94
N SER A 915 15.95 4.67 -24.09
CA SER A 915 17.18 5.44 -24.25
C SER A 915 17.03 6.97 -24.05
N CYS A 916 15.88 7.45 -23.55
CA CYS A 916 15.61 8.87 -23.37
C CYS A 916 16.49 9.51 -22.28
N LEU A 917 17.25 10.54 -22.67
CA LEU A 917 18.10 11.32 -21.77
C LEU A 917 17.54 12.73 -21.54
N ILE A 918 17.71 13.23 -20.32
CA ILE A 918 17.30 14.59 -19.94
C ILE A 918 18.13 15.66 -20.66
N SER A 919 17.43 16.57 -21.33
CA SER A 919 18.03 17.71 -22.04
C SER A 919 18.68 18.71 -21.06
N ASN A 920 19.50 19.63 -21.57
CA ASN A 920 20.27 20.56 -20.73
C ASN A 920 19.39 21.55 -19.93
N ASP A 921 18.19 21.84 -20.41
CA ASP A 921 17.12 22.58 -19.73
C ASP A 921 16.26 21.72 -18.79
N GLY A 922 16.64 20.47 -18.52
CA GLY A 922 15.97 19.61 -17.53
C GLY A 922 14.71 18.90 -18.04
N ARG A 923 14.53 18.80 -19.37
CA ARG A 923 13.30 18.35 -20.03
C ARG A 923 13.43 16.92 -20.59
N TYR A 924 12.31 16.20 -20.70
CA TYR A 924 12.20 14.78 -21.08
C TYR A 924 11.54 14.61 -22.46
N ARG A 925 12.16 15.20 -23.49
CA ARG A 925 11.72 15.12 -24.90
C ARG A 925 12.00 13.75 -25.52
N CYS A 926 11.35 12.72 -25.00
CA CYS A 926 11.53 11.33 -25.38
C CYS A 926 10.83 10.95 -26.70
N GLN A 927 9.85 11.75 -27.13
CA GLN A 927 9.14 11.65 -28.40
C GLN A 927 9.18 13.01 -29.11
N GLU A 928 9.00 12.99 -30.43
CA GLU A 928 8.70 14.21 -31.20
C GLU A 928 7.44 14.90 -30.65
N PRO A 929 7.39 16.25 -30.56
CA PRO A 929 6.25 16.95 -29.94
C PRO A 929 4.88 16.60 -30.52
N ASN A 930 4.83 16.25 -31.82
CA ASN A 930 3.60 15.88 -32.52
C ASN A 930 3.31 14.37 -32.51
N PHE A 931 4.07 13.57 -31.74
CA PHE A 931 3.88 12.11 -31.67
C PHE A 931 2.42 11.79 -31.29
N PRO A 932 1.68 11.02 -32.10
CA PRO A 932 0.25 10.85 -31.93
C PRO A 932 -0.09 9.89 -30.80
N CYS A 933 -1.25 10.09 -30.18
CA CYS A 933 -1.79 9.14 -29.23
C CYS A 933 -2.43 7.91 -29.90
N GLN A 934 -2.38 6.76 -29.22
CA GLN A 934 -3.11 5.57 -29.62
C GLN A 934 -4.56 5.65 -29.11
N LYS A 935 -5.54 5.49 -30.01
CA LYS A 935 -6.96 5.34 -29.65
C LYS A 935 -7.23 3.94 -29.07
N PRO A 936 -8.23 3.77 -28.19
CA PRO A 936 -9.19 4.77 -27.67
C PRO A 936 -8.67 5.63 -26.50
N TRP A 937 -7.38 5.50 -26.15
CA TRP A 937 -6.80 5.98 -24.89
C TRP A 937 -6.74 7.47 -24.71
N CYS A 938 -6.32 8.16 -25.76
CA CYS A 938 -6.36 9.61 -25.85
C CYS A 938 -6.36 10.03 -27.31
N ASP A 939 -6.50 11.32 -27.56
CA ASP A 939 -6.44 11.93 -28.89
C ASP A 939 -5.43 13.08 -28.88
N GLY A 940 -4.82 13.39 -30.03
CA GLY A 940 -3.87 14.51 -30.14
C GLY A 940 -2.39 14.17 -29.88
N PRO A 941 -1.53 15.19 -29.69
CA PRO A 941 -0.07 15.06 -29.63
C PRO A 941 0.41 14.58 -28.25
N LEU A 942 0.47 13.27 -28.06
CA LEU A 942 1.04 12.61 -26.88
C LEU A 942 2.49 13.08 -26.58
N GLY A 943 3.27 13.38 -27.61
CA GLY A 943 4.65 13.86 -27.46
C GLY A 943 4.81 15.19 -26.71
N SER A 944 3.80 16.07 -26.73
CA SER A 944 3.88 17.37 -26.04
C SER A 944 3.79 17.25 -24.51
N LEU A 945 3.36 16.10 -23.98
CA LEU A 945 3.39 15.84 -22.55
C LEU A 945 4.83 15.68 -22.02
N GLU A 946 5.81 15.35 -22.87
CA GLU A 946 7.14 14.91 -22.43
C GLU A 946 7.09 13.76 -21.41
N SER A 947 6.08 12.91 -21.59
CA SER A 947 5.80 11.82 -20.70
C SER A 947 6.75 10.64 -20.91
N ASN A 948 7.44 10.53 -22.04
CA ASN A 948 7.90 9.23 -22.52
C ASN A 948 6.71 8.30 -22.86
N GLY A 949 5.55 8.86 -23.24
CA GLY A 949 4.42 8.13 -23.80
C GLY A 949 3.23 7.89 -22.85
N TRP A 950 3.30 8.31 -21.58
CA TRP A 950 2.15 8.32 -20.66
C TRP A 950 1.03 9.22 -21.16
N VAL A 951 -0.22 8.81 -20.95
CA VAL A 951 -1.38 9.69 -20.97
C VAL A 951 -2.54 9.18 -20.13
N TYR A 952 -3.16 10.08 -19.37
CA TYR A 952 -4.35 9.81 -18.59
C TYR A 952 -5.65 9.87 -19.41
N SER A 953 -6.57 9.00 -19.04
CA SER A 953 -7.98 8.89 -19.40
C SER A 953 -8.75 8.64 -18.10
N THR A 954 -10.04 8.38 -18.17
CA THR A 954 -10.93 7.94 -17.08
C THR A 954 -12.04 7.16 -17.76
N HIS A 955 -13.21 7.00 -17.12
CA HIS A 955 -14.44 6.51 -17.76
C HIS A 955 -14.72 7.13 -19.16
N CYS A 956 -14.08 8.24 -19.49
CA CYS A 956 -13.88 8.80 -20.82
C CYS A 956 -12.40 9.17 -21.09
N SER A 957 -11.97 9.34 -22.34
CA SER A 957 -10.56 9.64 -22.68
C SER A 957 -10.30 11.14 -22.86
N PHE A 958 -9.13 11.63 -22.46
CA PHE A 958 -8.80 13.05 -22.55
C PHE A 958 -8.09 13.38 -23.85
N LYS A 959 -8.40 14.53 -24.46
CA LYS A 959 -7.65 15.04 -25.59
C LYS A 959 -6.41 15.81 -25.12
N MET A 960 -5.27 15.52 -25.73
CA MET A 960 -4.09 16.37 -25.68
C MET A 960 -4.30 17.51 -26.66
N PHE A 961 -4.09 18.74 -26.18
CA PHE A 961 -4.30 19.92 -26.99
C PHE A 961 -2.98 20.32 -27.62
N SER A 962 -2.95 20.46 -28.95
CA SER A 962 -1.90 21.27 -29.55
C SER A 962 -2.00 22.71 -29.04
N SER A 963 -0.88 23.43 -29.07
CA SER A 963 -0.81 24.82 -28.63
C SER A 963 -1.86 25.71 -29.33
N GLU A 964 -2.08 25.50 -30.63
CA GLU A 964 -3.10 26.21 -31.40
C GLU A 964 -4.53 25.90 -30.93
N GLU A 965 -4.87 24.65 -30.64
CA GLU A 965 -6.20 24.28 -30.13
C GLU A 965 -6.45 24.84 -28.72
N ALA A 966 -5.43 24.80 -27.85
CA ALA A 966 -5.50 25.39 -26.52
C ALA A 966 -5.74 26.91 -26.59
N TRP A 967 -4.99 27.62 -27.43
CA TRP A 967 -5.20 29.06 -27.69
C TRP A 967 -6.58 29.35 -28.31
N ASN A 968 -7.04 28.55 -29.26
CA ASN A 968 -8.37 28.69 -29.87
C ASN A 968 -9.53 28.47 -28.88
N CYS A 969 -9.32 27.65 -27.84
CA CYS A 969 -10.29 27.45 -26.78
C CYS A 969 -10.28 28.56 -25.72
N LEU A 970 -9.09 28.98 -25.28
CA LEU A 970 -8.89 29.89 -24.15
C LEU A 970 -8.95 31.38 -24.53
N LYS A 971 -8.85 31.73 -25.81
CA LYS A 971 -8.92 33.13 -26.25
C LYS A 971 -10.17 33.83 -25.70
N ASP A 972 -9.97 35.09 -25.34
CA ASP A 972 -10.95 36.03 -24.81
C ASP A 972 -11.60 35.61 -23.47
N ARG A 973 -11.08 34.55 -22.83
CA ARG A 973 -11.57 34.09 -21.51
C ARG A 973 -10.77 34.66 -20.35
N TRP A 974 -11.47 34.84 -19.24
CA TRP A 974 -10.91 35.11 -17.92
C TRP A 974 -11.10 33.90 -17.00
N ILE A 975 -9.98 33.27 -16.64
CA ILE A 975 -9.91 32.11 -15.75
C ILE A 975 -9.39 32.58 -14.37
N PHE A 976 -10.19 32.35 -13.33
CA PHE A 976 -9.87 32.75 -11.96
C PHE A 976 -9.51 31.53 -11.11
N TRP A 977 -8.38 31.55 -10.44
CA TRP A 977 -7.90 30.47 -9.58
C TRP A 977 -7.93 30.90 -8.12
N TRP A 978 -8.57 30.09 -7.28
CA TRP A 978 -8.55 30.24 -5.83
C TRP A 978 -8.10 28.92 -5.21
N GLY A 979 -6.95 28.90 -4.54
CA GLY A 979 -6.39 27.64 -4.07
C GLY A 979 -5.00 27.70 -3.45
N ASP A 980 -4.44 26.51 -3.19
CA ASP A 980 -3.14 26.34 -2.55
C ASP A 980 -1.97 26.64 -3.49
N SER A 981 -0.74 26.39 -3.02
CA SER A 981 0.47 26.74 -3.76
C SER A 981 0.69 25.93 -5.05
N ASN A 982 -0.06 24.83 -5.28
CA ASN A 982 0.00 24.09 -6.54
C ASN A 982 -0.66 24.82 -7.71
N HIS A 983 -1.56 25.77 -7.46
CA HIS A 983 -2.15 26.58 -8.54
C HIS A 983 -1.11 27.43 -9.26
N CYS A 984 -0.09 27.93 -8.55
CA CYS A 984 1.06 28.63 -9.16
C CYS A 984 1.78 27.73 -10.17
N ASP A 985 2.05 26.50 -9.76
CA ASP A 985 2.78 25.49 -10.54
C ASP A 985 1.99 25.05 -11.79
N THR A 986 0.69 24.71 -11.64
CA THR A 986 -0.18 24.34 -12.78
C THR A 986 -0.35 25.48 -13.77
N VAL A 987 -0.58 26.73 -13.32
CA VAL A 987 -0.68 27.90 -14.22
C VAL A 987 0.63 28.09 -14.98
N ARG A 988 1.78 28.00 -14.30
CA ARG A 988 3.11 28.10 -14.92
C ARG A 988 3.31 27.02 -15.99
N ASN A 989 2.83 25.79 -15.76
CA ASN A 989 2.95 24.69 -16.70
C ASN A 989 2.03 24.80 -17.91
N ILE A 990 0.78 25.25 -17.74
CA ILE A 990 -0.12 25.56 -18.87
C ILE A 990 0.52 26.59 -19.80
N LEU A 991 1.09 27.66 -19.23
CA LEU A 991 1.73 28.74 -19.99
C LEU A 991 2.99 28.28 -20.75
N ASN A 992 3.88 27.54 -20.09
CA ASN A 992 5.13 27.10 -20.70
C ASN A 992 4.95 25.93 -21.68
N PHE A 993 4.20 24.89 -21.30
CA PHE A 993 4.20 23.60 -22.01
C PHE A 993 3.04 23.41 -22.98
N ILE A 994 1.89 24.07 -22.75
CA ILE A 994 0.74 23.95 -23.64
C ILE A 994 0.61 25.19 -24.52
N LEU A 995 0.66 26.38 -23.92
CA LEU A 995 0.54 27.65 -24.65
C LEU A 995 1.86 28.14 -25.28
N HIS A 996 2.98 27.49 -25.00
CA HIS A 996 4.32 27.79 -25.54
C HIS A 996 4.73 29.27 -25.39
N VAL A 997 4.35 29.89 -24.28
CA VAL A 997 4.76 31.27 -23.94
C VAL A 997 6.25 31.34 -23.57
N ASN A 998 6.79 30.24 -23.02
CA ASN A 998 8.17 30.05 -22.56
C ASN A 998 8.63 31.01 -21.43
N ASP A 999 9.77 30.69 -20.82
CA ASP A 999 10.53 31.48 -19.84
C ASP A 999 9.86 31.88 -18.51
N ILE A 1000 8.61 31.46 -18.24
CA ILE A 1000 7.96 31.72 -16.94
C ILE A 1000 8.50 30.73 -15.89
N LYS A 1001 9.37 31.21 -15.00
CA LYS A 1001 10.01 30.39 -13.95
C LYS A 1001 9.17 30.21 -12.69
N ASP A 1002 8.32 31.17 -12.37
CA ASP A 1002 7.43 31.16 -11.20
C ASP A 1002 6.19 32.01 -11.50
N VAL A 1003 5.06 31.71 -10.83
CA VAL A 1003 3.81 32.47 -10.90
C VAL A 1003 3.48 32.94 -9.47
N PRO A 1004 3.48 34.25 -9.18
CA PRO A 1004 3.25 34.74 -7.83
C PRO A 1004 1.91 34.25 -7.27
N ARG A 1005 1.94 33.84 -5.99
CA ARG A 1005 0.78 33.44 -5.15
C ARG A 1005 -0.37 34.47 -5.10
N ARG A 1006 -0.12 35.69 -5.55
CA ARG A 1006 -1.16 36.64 -5.95
C ARG A 1006 -0.76 37.26 -7.27
N SER A 1007 -1.48 36.94 -8.33
CA SER A 1007 -1.17 37.40 -9.69
C SER A 1007 -2.42 37.62 -10.53
N ASP A 1008 -2.32 38.52 -11.50
CA ASP A 1008 -3.35 38.79 -12.51
C ASP A 1008 -2.62 39.04 -13.84
N LEU A 1009 -2.69 38.05 -14.73
CA LEU A 1009 -1.84 37.90 -15.89
C LEU A 1009 -2.69 37.95 -17.16
N ASN A 1010 -2.48 38.97 -18.00
CA ASN A 1010 -2.97 38.98 -19.37
C ASN A 1010 -1.90 38.35 -20.27
N VAL A 1011 -2.21 37.23 -20.90
CA VAL A 1011 -1.26 36.42 -21.66
C VAL A 1011 -1.68 36.40 -23.12
N THR A 1012 -0.79 36.86 -23.99
CA THR A 1012 -1.00 36.98 -25.44
C THR A 1012 -0.30 35.83 -26.16
N ASN A 1013 -0.92 35.23 -27.18
CA ASN A 1013 -0.28 34.19 -27.97
C ASN A 1013 0.91 34.78 -28.77
N PRO A 1014 2.16 34.30 -28.58
CA PRO A 1014 3.32 34.80 -29.31
C PRO A 1014 3.25 34.57 -30.83
N LYS A 1015 2.41 33.63 -31.29
CA LYS A 1015 2.19 33.35 -32.73
C LYS A 1015 1.00 34.09 -33.32
N ASN A 1016 0.08 34.60 -32.49
CA ASN A 1016 -1.12 35.31 -32.94
C ASN A 1016 -1.60 36.32 -31.88
N PRO A 1017 -1.16 37.59 -31.93
CA PRO A 1017 -1.49 38.59 -30.92
C PRO A 1017 -2.98 38.92 -30.74
N SER A 1018 -3.86 38.46 -31.63
CA SER A 1018 -5.32 38.57 -31.47
C SER A 1018 -5.91 37.59 -30.46
N GLN A 1019 -5.15 36.58 -30.03
CA GLN A 1019 -5.56 35.63 -28.99
C GLN A 1019 -4.95 36.04 -27.65
N ILE A 1020 -5.80 36.43 -26.70
CA ILE A 1020 -5.41 36.82 -25.34
C ILE A 1020 -6.24 36.00 -24.35
N VAL A 1021 -5.64 35.54 -23.25
CA VAL A 1021 -6.32 34.90 -22.12
C VAL A 1021 -5.91 35.60 -20.82
N ARG A 1022 -6.83 35.76 -19.88
CA ARG A 1022 -6.54 36.32 -18.55
C ARG A 1022 -6.55 35.23 -17.49
N PHE A 1023 -5.46 35.13 -16.72
CA PHE A 1023 -5.33 34.25 -15.57
C PHE A 1023 -5.16 35.07 -14.29
N THR A 1024 -6.12 35.02 -13.38
CA THR A 1024 -5.95 35.56 -12.02
C THR A 1024 -5.72 34.40 -11.06
N SER A 1025 -4.73 34.47 -10.18
CA SER A 1025 -4.46 33.45 -9.16
C SER A 1025 -4.36 34.08 -7.78
N ILE A 1026 -5.22 33.60 -6.86
CA ILE A 1026 -5.31 34.05 -5.47
C ILE A 1026 -5.07 32.86 -4.53
N TYR A 1027 -3.89 32.85 -3.91
CA TYR A 1027 -3.52 31.87 -2.89
C TYR A 1027 -4.46 31.92 -1.67
N ASN A 1028 -4.92 30.75 -1.23
CA ASN A 1028 -5.81 30.60 -0.07
C ASN A 1028 -5.11 30.02 1.16
N GLY A 1029 -3.86 29.58 1.06
CA GLY A 1029 -3.14 29.05 2.22
C GLY A 1029 -2.84 30.08 3.32
N HIS A 1030 -2.94 31.39 3.03
CA HIS A 1030 -2.79 32.49 3.98
C HIS A 1030 -3.26 33.85 3.38
N PRO A 1031 -3.87 34.80 4.14
CA PRO A 1031 -4.32 36.11 3.65
C PRO A 1031 -3.21 36.98 3.05
N ASN A 1032 -2.04 36.97 3.69
CA ASN A 1032 -0.80 37.47 3.12
C ASN A 1032 -0.13 36.35 2.29
N ALA A 1033 0.14 36.63 1.00
CA ALA A 1033 0.71 35.68 0.04
C ALA A 1033 2.08 35.10 0.45
N THR A 1034 2.84 35.77 1.32
CA THR A 1034 4.12 35.24 1.84
C THR A 1034 3.97 34.27 3.02
N GLY A 1035 2.79 34.18 3.65
CA GLY A 1035 2.52 33.22 4.72
C GLY A 1035 2.13 31.82 4.20
N ASN A 1036 1.93 30.89 5.12
CA ASN A 1036 1.45 29.52 4.86
C ASN A 1036 0.55 29.06 6.04
N ASN A 1037 0.00 27.85 5.94
CA ASN A 1037 -0.54 27.09 7.08
C ASN A 1037 -1.76 27.73 7.79
N GLN A 1038 -2.60 28.47 7.05
CA GLN A 1038 -3.95 28.85 7.49
C GLN A 1038 -5.05 28.19 6.67
N GLY A 1039 -4.83 27.92 5.38
CA GLY A 1039 -5.86 27.33 4.51
C GLY A 1039 -7.15 28.15 4.53
N LEU A 1040 -8.30 27.49 4.65
CA LEU A 1040 -9.63 28.12 4.76
C LEU A 1040 -9.74 29.15 5.90
N ASN A 1041 -8.90 29.09 6.94
CA ASN A 1041 -8.87 30.14 7.96
C ASN A 1041 -8.44 31.50 7.38
N SER A 1042 -7.86 31.54 6.18
CA SER A 1042 -7.64 32.80 5.45
C SER A 1042 -8.95 33.59 5.21
N LEU A 1043 -10.10 32.91 5.10
CA LEU A 1043 -11.40 33.55 4.95
C LEU A 1043 -11.91 34.20 6.24
N THR A 1044 -11.26 34.03 7.41
CA THR A 1044 -11.62 34.83 8.60
C THR A 1044 -11.14 36.27 8.49
N ASP A 1045 -10.11 36.55 7.68
CA ASP A 1045 -9.63 37.92 7.41
C ASP A 1045 -10.61 38.69 6.52
N ALA A 1046 -11.05 39.86 7.00
CA ALA A 1046 -12.02 40.68 6.27
C ALA A 1046 -11.46 41.27 4.98
N ASN A 1047 -10.19 41.68 4.96
CA ASN A 1047 -9.56 42.27 3.77
C ASN A 1047 -9.37 41.21 2.67
N TYR A 1048 -9.10 39.96 3.05
CA TYR A 1048 -9.03 38.84 2.12
C TYR A 1048 -10.39 38.52 1.50
N ARG A 1049 -11.47 38.54 2.29
CA ARG A 1049 -12.86 38.40 1.77
C ARG A 1049 -13.22 39.55 0.83
N GLU A 1050 -12.95 40.80 1.19
CA GLU A 1050 -13.25 41.97 0.34
C GLU A 1050 -12.41 41.98 -0.95
N LEU A 1051 -11.14 41.54 -0.90
CA LEU A 1051 -10.32 41.31 -2.08
C LEU A 1051 -10.97 40.31 -3.03
N LEU A 1052 -11.44 39.16 -2.52
CA LEU A 1052 -12.15 38.16 -3.33
C LEU A 1052 -13.45 38.73 -3.91
N LYS A 1053 -14.30 39.38 -3.09
CA LYS A 1053 -15.54 40.04 -3.56
C LYS A 1053 -15.27 41.08 -4.65
N GLY A 1054 -14.14 41.81 -4.56
CA GLY A 1054 -13.71 42.81 -5.54
C GLY A 1054 -13.56 42.29 -6.97
N TYR A 1055 -13.13 41.03 -7.16
CA TYR A 1055 -13.03 40.43 -8.50
C TYR A 1055 -14.37 40.10 -9.15
N PHE A 1056 -15.43 39.95 -8.33
CA PHE A 1056 -16.77 39.59 -8.82
C PHE A 1056 -17.75 40.78 -8.80
N SER A 1057 -17.44 41.90 -8.12
CA SER A 1057 -18.33 43.07 -8.01
C SER A 1057 -18.43 43.92 -9.29
N GLY A 1058 -17.50 43.74 -10.24
CA GLY A 1058 -17.47 44.45 -11.53
C GLY A 1058 -18.57 44.03 -12.53
N ARG A 1059 -18.72 44.79 -13.61
CA ARG A 1059 -19.64 44.46 -14.73
C ARG A 1059 -19.16 43.27 -15.59
N VAL A 1060 -17.86 43.01 -15.58
CA VAL A 1060 -17.24 41.81 -16.14
C VAL A 1060 -16.81 40.96 -14.95
N VAL A 1061 -17.08 39.66 -15.02
CA VAL A 1061 -16.71 38.64 -14.04
C VAL A 1061 -15.92 37.55 -14.77
N PRO A 1062 -15.15 36.69 -14.07
CA PRO A 1062 -14.50 35.53 -14.69
C PRO A 1062 -15.48 34.63 -15.44
N ASP A 1063 -15.05 34.03 -16.54
CA ASP A 1063 -15.83 33.01 -17.26
C ASP A 1063 -15.86 31.69 -16.49
N THR A 1064 -14.77 31.39 -15.78
CA THR A 1064 -14.64 30.16 -14.99
C THR A 1064 -13.78 30.41 -13.75
N ILE A 1065 -14.23 29.85 -12.62
CA ILE A 1065 -13.44 29.74 -11.40
C ILE A 1065 -12.92 28.30 -11.27
N ILE A 1066 -11.65 28.17 -10.92
CA ILE A 1066 -11.00 26.90 -10.56
C ILE A 1066 -10.65 26.97 -9.07
N MET A 1067 -11.20 26.06 -8.29
CA MET A 1067 -11.12 26.05 -6.83
C MET A 1067 -10.41 24.81 -6.31
N ASN A 1068 -9.49 24.94 -5.36
CA ASN A 1068 -9.01 23.85 -4.51
C ASN A 1068 -8.77 24.32 -3.06
N SER A 1069 -8.67 23.38 -2.10
CA SER A 1069 -8.12 23.65 -0.74
C SER A 1069 -7.73 22.33 -0.11
N GLY A 1070 -6.84 22.38 0.89
CA GLY A 1070 -6.40 21.19 1.62
C GLY A 1070 -4.98 21.30 2.15
N LEU A 1071 -3.99 21.56 1.28
CA LEU A 1071 -2.56 21.49 1.62
C LEU A 1071 -2.21 22.33 2.86
N HIS A 1072 -2.71 23.57 2.94
CA HIS A 1072 -2.42 24.44 4.09
C HIS A 1072 -3.40 24.28 5.26
N ASP A 1073 -4.58 23.73 4.99
CA ASP A 1073 -5.59 23.35 6.00
C ASP A 1073 -5.09 22.22 6.88
N GLY A 1074 -4.32 21.28 6.32
CA GLY A 1074 -3.88 20.11 7.07
C GLY A 1074 -2.90 20.43 8.21
N LEU A 1075 -2.09 21.48 8.04
CA LEU A 1075 -1.22 22.00 9.10
C LEU A 1075 -1.93 23.01 10.03
N HIS A 1076 -3.14 23.44 9.71
CA HIS A 1076 -3.88 24.42 10.51
C HIS A 1076 -4.87 23.77 11.48
N TRP A 1077 -5.73 22.89 10.96
CA TRP A 1077 -6.87 22.39 11.71
C TRP A 1077 -6.51 21.19 12.58
N SER A 1078 -6.84 21.30 13.87
CA SER A 1078 -6.47 20.30 14.87
C SER A 1078 -7.28 19.00 14.79
N ASN A 1079 -8.49 19.09 14.22
CA ASN A 1079 -9.45 18.00 14.07
C ASN A 1079 -10.43 18.28 12.91
N ILE A 1080 -11.04 17.23 12.37
CA ILE A 1080 -11.95 17.29 11.22
C ILE A 1080 -13.20 18.17 11.45
N LYS A 1081 -13.70 18.31 12.68
CA LYS A 1081 -14.91 19.11 12.95
C LYS A 1081 -14.69 20.59 12.61
N GLN A 1082 -13.55 21.14 13.05
CA GLN A 1082 -13.17 22.53 12.76
C GLN A 1082 -13.00 22.76 11.25
N PHE A 1083 -12.44 21.77 10.54
CA PHE A 1083 -12.34 21.84 9.08
C PHE A 1083 -13.71 21.81 8.39
N ILE A 1084 -14.64 20.94 8.83
CA ILE A 1084 -16.01 20.91 8.28
C ILE A 1084 -16.73 22.25 8.48
N GLU A 1085 -16.58 22.86 9.66
CA GLU A 1085 -17.14 24.21 9.95
C GLU A 1085 -16.51 25.27 9.03
N ALA A 1086 -15.19 25.21 8.79
CA ALA A 1086 -14.50 26.12 7.87
C ALA A 1086 -14.87 25.90 6.39
N ALA A 1087 -15.09 24.65 5.97
CA ALA A 1087 -15.52 24.29 4.62
C ALA A 1087 -16.97 24.69 4.33
N ASP A 1088 -17.88 24.55 5.31
CA ASP A 1088 -19.26 25.05 5.20
C ASP A 1088 -19.28 26.58 5.10
N TYR A 1089 -18.49 27.28 5.94
CA TYR A 1089 -18.31 28.73 5.84
C TYR A 1089 -17.75 29.15 4.48
N ALA A 1090 -16.73 28.47 3.97
CA ALA A 1090 -16.16 28.74 2.64
C ALA A 1090 -17.18 28.54 1.51
N ALA A 1091 -17.98 27.47 1.58
CA ALA A 1091 -19.07 27.23 0.63
C ALA A 1091 -20.15 28.34 0.72
N SER A 1092 -20.55 28.72 1.93
CA SER A 1092 -21.52 29.80 2.14
C SER A 1092 -21.04 31.15 1.58
N PHE A 1093 -19.75 31.47 1.75
CA PHE A 1093 -19.11 32.66 1.21
C PHE A 1093 -19.10 32.66 -0.33
N TRP A 1094 -18.70 31.55 -0.96
CA TRP A 1094 -18.72 31.45 -2.42
C TRP A 1094 -20.15 31.46 -2.99
N ALA A 1095 -21.13 30.90 -2.27
CA ALA A 1095 -22.55 31.02 -2.62
C ALA A 1095 -23.04 32.48 -2.54
N GLU A 1096 -22.65 33.24 -1.52
CA GLU A 1096 -22.92 34.69 -1.41
C GLU A 1096 -22.35 35.43 -2.64
N VAL A 1097 -21.07 35.19 -2.96
CA VAL A 1097 -20.37 35.81 -4.09
C VAL A 1097 -21.10 35.52 -5.41
N LEU A 1098 -21.39 34.26 -5.73
CA LEU A 1098 -22.03 33.87 -6.99
C LEU A 1098 -23.50 34.33 -7.05
N ASN A 1099 -24.23 34.34 -5.94
CA ASN A 1099 -25.57 34.90 -5.88
C ASN A 1099 -25.55 36.43 -6.09
N GLY A 1100 -24.53 37.14 -5.59
CA GLY A 1100 -24.29 38.55 -5.91
C GLY A 1100 -23.98 38.81 -7.39
N VAL A 1101 -23.46 37.82 -8.13
CA VAL A 1101 -23.38 37.87 -9.61
C VAL A 1101 -24.77 37.69 -10.25
N ARG A 1102 -25.49 36.64 -9.87
CA ARG A 1102 -26.84 36.33 -10.38
C ARG A 1102 -27.83 37.49 -10.15
N GLN A 1103 -27.83 38.10 -8.97
CA GLN A 1103 -28.71 39.23 -8.62
C GLN A 1103 -28.48 40.49 -9.46
N ARG A 1104 -27.29 40.68 -10.02
CA ARG A 1104 -26.99 41.79 -10.95
C ARG A 1104 -27.35 41.47 -12.40
N GLY A 1105 -28.05 40.37 -12.66
CA GLY A 1105 -28.43 39.90 -14.01
C GLY A 1105 -27.25 39.37 -14.83
N LEU A 1106 -26.08 39.18 -14.22
CA LEU A 1106 -24.90 38.63 -14.87
C LEU A 1106 -24.93 37.10 -14.82
N ARG A 1107 -24.43 36.45 -15.87
CA ARG A 1107 -24.19 35.01 -15.86
C ARG A 1107 -23.11 34.71 -14.80
N PRO A 1108 -23.35 33.80 -13.84
CA PRO A 1108 -22.29 33.39 -12.92
C PRO A 1108 -21.17 32.68 -13.70
N PRO A 1109 -19.89 32.85 -13.27
CA PRO A 1109 -18.80 32.00 -13.73
C PRO A 1109 -19.17 30.52 -13.64
N GLY A 1110 -18.69 29.70 -14.58
CA GLY A 1110 -18.66 28.25 -14.37
C GLY A 1110 -17.69 27.91 -13.24
N VAL A 1111 -17.93 26.84 -12.49
CA VAL A 1111 -17.07 26.43 -11.38
C VAL A 1111 -16.54 25.03 -11.60
N ILE A 1112 -15.22 24.95 -11.72
CA ILE A 1112 -14.46 23.71 -11.71
C ILE A 1112 -13.90 23.57 -10.29
N TYR A 1113 -14.43 22.64 -9.51
CA TYR A 1113 -13.72 22.18 -8.33
C TYR A 1113 -12.66 21.19 -8.78
N ARG A 1114 -11.39 21.54 -8.57
CA ARG A 1114 -10.31 20.56 -8.60
C ARG A 1114 -10.00 20.23 -7.14
N SER A 1115 -10.06 18.96 -6.76
CA SER A 1115 -9.49 18.50 -5.50
C SER A 1115 -8.07 19.06 -5.31
N THR A 1116 -7.59 19.28 -4.09
CA THR A 1116 -6.14 19.52 -3.92
C THR A 1116 -5.37 18.33 -4.49
N ILE A 1117 -4.16 18.54 -5.00
CA ILE A 1117 -3.23 17.44 -5.26
C ILE A 1117 -2.81 16.88 -3.91
N ALA A 1118 -2.34 15.64 -3.87
CA ALA A 1118 -1.88 15.09 -2.61
C ALA A 1118 -0.37 15.34 -2.36
N THR A 1119 0.11 15.17 -1.13
CA THR A 1119 1.37 15.71 -0.60
C THR A 1119 2.39 14.69 -0.03
N GLY A 1120 3.69 15.00 -0.14
CA GLY A 1120 4.77 14.15 0.40
C GLY A 1120 6.29 14.32 0.21
N GLY A 1121 7.02 13.31 -0.26
CA GLY A 1121 8.47 13.04 -0.08
C GLY A 1121 8.88 12.72 1.35
N PHE A 1122 8.41 13.58 2.24
CA PHE A 1122 8.32 13.43 3.70
C PHE A 1122 6.94 13.92 4.19
N ALA A 1123 6.29 14.85 3.45
CA ALA A 1123 4.92 15.35 3.69
C ALA A 1123 3.85 14.23 3.74
N ARG A 1124 4.21 13.07 3.15
CA ARG A 1124 3.90 11.68 3.46
C ARG A 1124 3.21 11.60 4.81
N ILE A 1125 3.92 11.89 5.90
CA ILE A 1125 3.43 11.76 7.29
C ILE A 1125 2.83 13.01 7.93
N LEU A 1126 2.98 14.16 7.32
CA LEU A 1126 2.83 15.42 8.03
C LEU A 1126 1.36 15.82 8.20
N GLY A 1127 1.10 16.92 8.90
CA GLY A 1127 -0.25 17.46 9.06
C GLY A 1127 -1.07 17.59 7.77
N PHE A 1128 -0.44 17.85 6.61
CA PHE A 1128 -1.10 17.92 5.29
C PHE A 1128 -1.01 16.66 4.45
N ASN A 1129 -0.78 15.54 5.12
CA ASN A 1129 -0.98 14.24 4.55
C ASN A 1129 -2.30 14.13 3.78
N PRO A 1130 -2.28 13.34 2.73
CA PRO A 1130 -3.53 13.13 2.04
C PRO A 1130 -4.68 12.41 2.73
N ASN A 1131 -4.53 11.65 3.83
CA ASN A 1131 -5.72 11.16 4.57
C ASN A 1131 -6.67 12.33 4.83
N LYS A 1132 -6.05 13.34 5.41
CA LYS A 1132 -6.63 14.63 5.61
C LYS A 1132 -6.96 15.32 4.29
N MET A 1133 -6.09 15.31 3.27
CA MET A 1133 -6.44 15.94 1.98
C MET A 1133 -7.67 15.33 1.31
N GLU A 1134 -7.96 14.03 1.39
CA GLU A 1134 -9.20 13.53 0.81
C GLU A 1134 -10.40 13.72 1.69
N ALA A 1135 -10.26 13.47 2.98
CA ALA A 1135 -11.31 13.83 3.91
C ALA A 1135 -11.68 15.30 3.71
N TYR A 1136 -10.70 16.15 3.38
CA TYR A 1136 -10.90 17.55 3.07
C TYR A 1136 -11.44 17.77 1.65
N ASN A 1137 -11.01 17.04 0.63
CA ASN A 1137 -11.58 17.09 -0.73
C ASN A 1137 -13.04 16.65 -0.76
N GLY A 1138 -13.38 15.53 -0.12
CA GLY A 1138 -14.73 15.00 0.02
C GLY A 1138 -15.64 15.90 0.84
N VAL A 1139 -15.16 16.46 1.96
CA VAL A 1139 -15.89 17.50 2.71
C VAL A 1139 -16.08 18.76 1.87
N MET A 1140 -15.04 19.26 1.19
CA MET A 1140 -15.15 20.42 0.31
C MET A 1140 -16.17 20.17 -0.80
N LEU A 1141 -16.16 18.99 -1.43
CA LEU A 1141 -17.07 18.65 -2.51
C LEU A 1141 -18.51 18.48 -2.03
N ASP A 1142 -18.74 17.76 -0.92
CA ASP A 1142 -20.04 17.61 -0.25
C ASP A 1142 -20.64 18.97 0.12
N LYS A 1143 -19.84 19.85 0.75
CA LYS A 1143 -20.26 21.22 1.07
C LYS A 1143 -20.51 22.05 -0.19
N PHE A 1144 -19.59 22.10 -1.15
CA PHE A 1144 -19.74 22.96 -2.31
C PHE A 1144 -20.88 22.49 -3.22
N LYS A 1145 -21.17 21.18 -3.29
CA LYS A 1145 -22.36 20.64 -3.97
C LYS A 1145 -23.66 20.93 -3.21
N ALA A 1146 -23.68 20.86 -1.88
CA ALA A 1146 -24.85 21.23 -1.09
C ALA A 1146 -25.28 22.71 -1.29
N TYR A 1147 -24.31 23.60 -1.54
CA TYR A 1147 -24.57 25.00 -1.92
C TYR A 1147 -24.76 25.23 -3.43
N GLY A 1148 -24.78 24.17 -4.26
CA GLY A 1148 -24.98 24.25 -5.71
C GLY A 1148 -23.87 25.01 -6.43
N LEU A 1149 -22.62 24.87 -5.97
CA LEU A 1149 -21.47 25.62 -6.49
C LEU A 1149 -20.71 24.91 -7.61
N VAL A 1150 -20.66 23.57 -7.64
CA VAL A 1150 -19.75 22.83 -8.56
C VAL A 1150 -20.47 22.44 -9.85
N ASP A 1151 -20.01 22.96 -10.99
CA ASP A 1151 -20.45 22.50 -12.31
C ASP A 1151 -19.65 21.26 -12.77
N HIS A 1152 -18.34 21.26 -12.51
CA HIS A 1152 -17.40 20.19 -12.89
C HIS A 1152 -16.48 19.81 -11.74
N GLY A 1153 -16.32 18.52 -11.51
CA GLY A 1153 -15.30 17.94 -10.66
C GLY A 1153 -14.13 17.47 -11.51
N ILE A 1154 -12.93 18.00 -11.24
CA ILE A 1154 -11.68 17.37 -11.66
C ILE A 1154 -11.13 16.68 -10.42
N ASP A 1155 -11.06 15.35 -10.48
CA ASP A 1155 -10.36 14.56 -9.47
C ASP A 1155 -8.86 14.65 -9.81
N ASP A 1156 -8.36 15.85 -9.52
CA ASP A 1156 -7.00 16.32 -9.61
C ASP A 1156 -6.08 15.49 -8.73
N PHE A 1157 -6.66 15.09 -7.60
CA PHE A 1157 -6.29 13.97 -6.80
C PHE A 1157 -6.15 12.80 -7.78
N ASP A 1158 -7.22 12.14 -8.24
CA ASP A 1158 -7.17 10.96 -9.11
C ASP A 1158 -6.10 10.98 -10.20
N MET A 1159 -5.81 12.10 -10.84
CA MET A 1159 -4.77 12.13 -11.85
C MET A 1159 -3.35 12.46 -11.36
N THR A 1160 -3.18 13.42 -10.43
CA THR A 1160 -1.87 13.58 -9.80
C THR A 1160 -1.47 12.34 -9.06
N TYR A 1161 -2.47 11.60 -8.63
CA TYR A 1161 -2.35 10.43 -7.84
C TYR A 1161 -1.50 9.37 -8.46
N PRO A 1162 -1.56 9.19 -9.76
CA PRO A 1162 -0.54 8.43 -10.41
C PRO A 1162 0.91 8.91 -10.32
N TRP A 1163 1.31 10.00 -9.63
CA TRP A 1163 2.64 10.63 -9.81
C TRP A 1163 3.46 11.35 -8.69
N HIS A 1164 3.07 11.42 -7.44
CA HIS A 1164 3.88 11.81 -6.26
C HIS A 1164 5.18 10.91 -5.80
N TYR A 1165 5.27 9.57 -5.61
CA TYR A 1165 6.03 8.74 -4.56
C TYR A 1165 7.49 8.99 -4.28
N ASP A 1166 8.20 8.64 -5.32
CA ASP A 1166 9.62 8.51 -5.48
C ASP A 1166 10.24 9.88 -5.31
N ASN A 1167 9.39 10.90 -5.30
CA ASN A 1167 9.67 12.24 -5.69
C ASN A 1167 10.03 12.35 -7.16
N ARG A 1168 9.63 11.38 -8.01
CA ARG A 1168 10.03 11.39 -9.43
C ARG A 1168 9.43 12.56 -10.18
N CYS A 1169 8.22 12.99 -9.83
CA CYS A 1169 7.47 14.01 -10.57
C CYS A 1169 7.20 15.30 -9.79
N ASN A 1170 7.93 15.54 -8.70
CA ASN A 1170 7.47 16.42 -7.62
C ASN A 1170 8.55 16.56 -6.52
N ASP A 1171 8.36 17.48 -5.59
CA ASP A 1171 9.26 17.67 -4.44
C ASP A 1171 8.67 17.20 -3.10
N GLY A 1172 7.58 16.46 -3.18
CA GLY A 1172 6.70 16.24 -2.07
C GLY A 1172 5.39 17.01 -2.14
N MET A 1173 5.40 18.30 -1.88
CA MET A 1173 4.17 19.12 -1.79
C MET A 1173 3.73 19.70 -3.13
N HIS A 1174 4.58 19.60 -4.16
CA HIS A 1174 4.42 20.27 -5.45
C HIS A 1174 4.81 19.41 -6.63
N TYR A 1175 4.00 19.42 -7.69
CA TYR A 1175 4.21 18.66 -8.93
C TYR A 1175 4.82 19.46 -10.07
N GLY A 1176 4.23 20.62 -10.35
CA GLY A 1176 4.72 21.50 -11.39
C GLY A 1176 5.94 22.29 -10.92
N ARG A 1177 6.97 21.62 -10.41
CA ARG A 1177 8.29 22.25 -10.22
C ARG A 1177 8.93 22.50 -11.58
N PHE A 1178 9.65 23.62 -11.71
CA PHE A 1178 10.27 24.01 -12.98
C PHE A 1178 11.38 23.01 -13.35
N PRO A 1179 11.46 22.50 -14.61
CA PRO A 1179 12.41 21.45 -14.98
C PRO A 1179 13.85 21.90 -14.79
N VAL A 1180 14.69 21.02 -14.22
CA VAL A 1180 16.09 21.33 -13.88
C VAL A 1180 16.97 20.10 -14.02
N LYS A 1181 18.13 20.25 -14.68
CA LYS A 1181 19.14 19.19 -14.81
C LYS A 1181 20.06 19.14 -13.58
N GLN A 1182 19.50 18.81 -12.42
CA GLN A 1182 20.22 18.67 -11.15
C GLN A 1182 19.78 17.40 -10.42
N LYS A 1183 20.57 16.94 -9.43
CA LYS A 1183 20.14 15.82 -8.57
C LYS A 1183 18.87 16.20 -7.82
N TRP A 1184 17.84 15.38 -7.96
CA TRP A 1184 16.51 15.57 -7.41
C TRP A 1184 16.29 14.69 -6.17
N MET A 1185 15.10 14.75 -5.55
CA MET A 1185 14.79 14.11 -4.27
C MET A 1185 14.67 12.59 -4.34
N ASP A 1186 14.43 12.04 -5.52
CA ASP A 1186 14.54 10.62 -5.87
C ASP A 1186 16.01 10.15 -5.99
N GLY A 1187 16.96 11.10 -6.00
CA GLY A 1187 18.38 10.86 -6.23
C GLY A 1187 18.82 10.89 -7.69
N GLN A 1188 17.90 11.08 -8.63
CA GLN A 1188 18.15 11.09 -10.07
C GLN A 1188 18.39 12.50 -10.60
N ILE A 1189 18.88 12.62 -11.84
CA ILE A 1189 19.09 13.94 -12.48
C ILE A 1189 17.79 14.41 -13.13
N GLY A 1190 17.15 15.39 -12.51
CA GLY A 1190 15.91 16.07 -12.92
C GLY A 1190 14.64 15.24 -12.70
N HIS A 1191 13.49 15.91 -12.58
CA HIS A 1191 12.18 15.31 -12.26
C HIS A 1191 11.23 15.32 -13.46
N GLN A 1192 10.25 14.42 -13.44
CA GLN A 1192 9.25 14.19 -14.49
C GLN A 1192 7.97 15.01 -14.25
N TYR A 1193 7.95 16.25 -14.71
CA TYR A 1193 6.84 17.19 -14.44
C TYR A 1193 5.57 16.98 -15.30
N PHE A 1194 5.54 15.99 -16.20
CA PHE A 1194 4.45 15.79 -17.19
C PHE A 1194 3.05 15.58 -16.58
N VAL A 1195 3.00 15.20 -15.30
CA VAL A 1195 1.78 15.05 -14.49
C VAL A 1195 0.96 16.32 -14.48
N ASP A 1196 1.62 17.44 -14.18
CA ASP A 1196 0.98 18.73 -14.03
C ASP A 1196 0.79 19.41 -15.39
N VAL A 1197 1.52 18.94 -16.42
CA VAL A 1197 1.18 19.20 -17.83
C VAL A 1197 -0.11 18.48 -18.21
N MET A 1198 -0.30 17.23 -17.79
CA MET A 1198 -1.54 16.48 -17.99
C MET A 1198 -2.70 17.10 -17.18
N LEU A 1199 -2.48 17.59 -15.95
CA LEU A 1199 -3.45 18.43 -15.23
C LEU A 1199 -3.89 19.64 -16.07
N GLY A 1200 -2.94 20.32 -16.71
CA GLY A 1200 -3.23 21.35 -17.70
C GLY A 1200 -4.13 20.87 -18.85
N HIS A 1201 -3.85 19.70 -19.44
CA HIS A 1201 -4.67 19.17 -20.54
C HIS A 1201 -6.06 18.67 -20.10
N VAL A 1202 -6.20 18.02 -18.94
CA VAL A 1202 -7.51 17.63 -18.39
C VAL A 1202 -8.34 18.84 -18.04
N LEU A 1203 -7.74 19.86 -17.43
CA LEU A 1203 -8.40 21.14 -17.20
C LEU A 1203 -8.83 21.80 -18.52
N LEU A 1204 -8.02 21.71 -19.58
CA LEU A 1204 -8.46 22.13 -20.90
C LEU A 1204 -9.64 21.29 -21.42
N ASN A 1205 -9.70 19.99 -21.18
CA ASN A 1205 -10.91 19.22 -21.52
C ASN A 1205 -12.15 19.76 -20.77
N ALA A 1206 -12.03 20.18 -19.51
CA ALA A 1206 -13.13 20.82 -18.77
C ALA A 1206 -13.49 22.23 -19.29
N LEU A 1207 -12.50 23.08 -19.57
CA LEU A 1207 -12.71 24.44 -20.08
C LEU A 1207 -13.19 24.47 -21.54
N CYS A 1208 -12.79 23.48 -22.34
CA CYS A 1208 -13.02 23.41 -23.78
C CYS A 1208 -14.13 22.45 -24.19
N ALA A 1209 -14.63 21.58 -23.30
CA ALA A 1209 -15.82 20.77 -23.56
C ALA A 1209 -17.01 21.69 -23.88
N ARG A 1210 -17.53 21.52 -25.10
CA ARG A 1210 -18.72 22.21 -25.60
C ARG A 1210 -19.94 21.32 -25.42
#